data_AF-A0A523Y0A6-F1
#
_entry.id   AF-A0A523Y0A6-F1
#
_cell.length_a   1.000
_cell.length_b   1.000
_cell.length_c   1.000
_cell.angle_alpha   90.00
_cell.angle_beta   90.00
_cell.angle_gamma   90.00
#
_symmetry.space_group_name_H-M   'P 1'
#
loop_
_entity.id
_entity.type
_entity.pdbx_description
1 polymer ?
#
loop_
_entity_poly.entity_id
_entity_poly.type
_entity_poly.pdbx_seq_one_letter_code
_entity_poly.pdbx_strand_id
1 'polypeptide(L)'
;MMKQKIKIIFILMLTFGLLSGMAFRIMTAAPASTALKALVVTGQNNHDWETSSPILKQILEDTGLFEVDIASTPPRGGDMESFNPDFASYQLVVLDYNGDAWSAQTQKAFKDYVKEGGGVVVYHAANNAFPGWRDYNDIIGLGGWGNRNETSGPYVFWKDSKMVRDLSPGIGGHHGYQHDFLVINRDTTHPITRGLPRKWMHAKDELYSLLRGPAKNLHILATAYSDPRQGGTGRDEPILFTVKYGKGRIFHTVLGHAGEEIPSPAMECVGFIVTFQRGAEWTASSKVTQKIPGDFPATNRDVSTPSDVRRRQGFRPPSLKMILKEAAAYEYGQDDEILSRLRDYIQSYIDTPESRLYCEEQLLSLLNSNATLAAKMSACRHLRVLGSRMSVPVLEKMLIQKHTSDMARFALEKISGVSADRAFIKGLAISSGNVRIGIISSLGQRKVQDSVAALGKLIHDSNSATAVAAAAALGQIANPEAFGILSKALTRTQGLLQIQVAASLLKCAEQFHTQKNLKMAADVYKKLLNTKISLTTRQAAMKGMIIAAGNDARKMILDVLKSKDKKMHIPAISMVRDTFDGSTIQSVCALLPELPATSKIQLLPVLSHYKEQAVLQMVINVTKSKEEMVRIAALHALKKLGDASCVNLLAQCAARTDGTEREAARNSLWGLKGGDIDQAIIINLIRNPDPDLQYELIQSIGERRIYGAKSLLFDRAQYSNPKNRLMAIRALKIIAAPSDLPRLLSLLLASKSEVEQNEIGNTVSAVAGRISQQNFRAYSVKIMLESVKEVKGRCALYRVLGKIG
;
A
#
# COMPACT_ATOMS: atom_id res chain seq x y z
N MET A 1 37.27 -21.71 -70.88
CA MET A 1 38.29 -22.30 -69.98
C MET A 1 37.55 -22.83 -68.76
N MET A 2 37.30 -24.13 -68.72
CA MET A 2 38.17 -25.14 -68.14
C MET A 2 37.69 -25.38 -66.70
N LYS A 3 37.18 -26.53 -66.28
CA LYS A 3 37.02 -27.86 -66.88
C LYS A 3 36.07 -28.57 -65.89
N GLN A 4 35.00 -29.20 -66.37
CA GLN A 4 34.89 -30.68 -66.39
C GLN A 4 34.34 -31.27 -65.08
N LYS A 5 33.60 -32.37 -65.06
CA LYS A 5 33.00 -33.26 -66.06
C LYS A 5 32.12 -34.19 -65.19
N ILE A 6 30.87 -34.44 -65.56
CA ILE A 6 30.52 -35.57 -66.44
C ILE A 6 30.92 -36.88 -65.73
N LYS A 7 29.94 -37.57 -65.13
CA LYS A 7 28.88 -38.34 -65.82
C LYS A 7 29.33 -39.78 -65.99
N ILE A 8 28.41 -40.64 -65.57
CA ILE A 8 27.93 -41.82 -66.29
C ILE A 8 28.89 -43.02 -66.24
N ILE A 9 28.24 -44.17 -66.22
CA ILE A 9 28.48 -45.35 -67.08
C ILE A 9 28.61 -46.57 -66.17
N PHE A 10 27.73 -47.57 -66.20
CA PHE A 10 26.67 -47.97 -67.15
C PHE A 10 25.84 -49.10 -66.49
N ILE A 11 24.52 -49.13 -66.67
CA ILE A 11 23.74 -50.11 -67.49
C ILE A 11 23.73 -51.53 -66.88
N LEU A 12 22.58 -52.08 -66.47
CA LEU A 12 21.50 -52.71 -67.27
C LEU A 12 20.29 -52.92 -66.32
N MET A 13 19.01 -53.06 -66.66
CA MET A 13 18.16 -52.90 -67.85
C MET A 13 16.75 -53.36 -67.40
N LEU A 14 15.69 -52.71 -67.93
CA LEU A 14 14.34 -53.26 -68.26
C LEU A 14 13.47 -53.83 -67.10
N THR A 15 12.17 -53.56 -66.98
CA THR A 15 11.08 -53.45 -67.99
C THR A 15 9.83 -52.78 -67.35
N PHE A 16 9.01 -52.11 -68.19
CA PHE A 16 7.52 -52.02 -68.23
C PHE A 16 6.71 -52.10 -66.91
N GLY A 17 5.68 -51.30 -66.62
CA GLY A 17 4.82 -50.44 -67.43
C GLY A 17 3.53 -50.12 -66.65
N LEU A 18 2.77 -49.13 -67.13
CA LEU A 18 1.32 -48.90 -66.95
C LEU A 18 0.62 -49.23 -65.60
N LEU A 19 0.10 -48.20 -64.92
CA LEU A 19 -1.34 -47.94 -64.70
C LEU A 19 -1.58 -47.03 -63.48
N SER A 20 -2.54 -46.14 -63.66
CA SER A 20 -3.15 -45.25 -62.66
C SER A 20 -3.93 -45.99 -61.56
N GLY A 21 -3.97 -45.43 -60.35
CA GLY A 21 -5.15 -45.50 -59.48
C GLY A 21 -5.02 -46.20 -58.12
N MET A 22 -5.03 -45.38 -57.06
CA MET A 22 -5.52 -45.61 -55.68
C MET A 22 -4.89 -46.66 -54.74
N ALA A 23 -4.71 -46.18 -53.49
CA ALA A 23 -4.60 -46.86 -52.18
C ALA A 23 -3.22 -47.49 -51.85
N PHE A 24 -2.47 -47.09 -50.83
CA PHE A 24 -2.77 -47.05 -49.40
C PHE A 24 -1.62 -46.31 -48.71
N ARG A 25 -1.92 -45.33 -47.84
CA ARG A 25 -0.92 -44.74 -46.94
C ARG A 25 -0.66 -45.73 -45.81
N ILE A 26 0.56 -46.25 -45.72
CA ILE A 26 1.09 -46.77 -44.46
C ILE A 26 1.97 -45.66 -43.89
N MET A 27 1.38 -44.84 -43.01
CA MET A 27 2.15 -44.03 -42.08
C MET A 27 2.80 -44.99 -41.10
N THR A 28 4.10 -45.24 -41.24
CA THR A 28 4.89 -45.87 -40.19
C THR A 28 5.03 -44.88 -39.04
N ALA A 29 4.29 -45.12 -37.95
CA ALA A 29 4.53 -44.45 -36.69
C ALA A 29 5.96 -44.80 -36.24
N ALA A 30 6.80 -43.79 -36.05
CA ALA A 30 8.07 -43.96 -35.35
C ALA A 30 7.77 -44.44 -33.92
N PRO A 31 8.50 -45.42 -33.38
CA PRO A 31 8.28 -45.89 -32.01
C PRO A 31 8.59 -44.75 -31.03
N ALA A 32 7.66 -44.48 -30.12
CA ALA A 32 7.86 -43.55 -29.01
C ALA A 32 9.05 -44.02 -28.17
N SER A 33 10.08 -43.18 -27.99
CA SER A 33 11.13 -43.47 -27.01
C SER A 33 10.51 -43.46 -25.61
N THR A 34 10.59 -44.56 -24.89
CA THR A 34 10.15 -44.64 -23.49
C THR A 34 11.02 -43.72 -22.63
N ALA A 35 10.41 -42.75 -21.95
CA ALA A 35 11.09 -41.84 -21.03
C ALA A 35 11.80 -42.61 -19.89
N LEU A 36 12.92 -42.09 -19.40
CA LEU A 36 13.63 -42.61 -18.23
C LEU A 36 12.82 -42.27 -16.97
N LYS A 37 12.52 -43.27 -16.14
CA LYS A 37 11.82 -43.04 -14.87
C LYS A 37 12.80 -42.62 -13.79
N ALA A 38 12.51 -41.51 -13.13
CA ALA A 38 13.27 -41.01 -11.99
C ALA A 38 12.37 -40.84 -10.75
N LEU A 39 12.94 -41.02 -9.57
CA LEU A 39 12.28 -40.78 -8.29
C LEU A 39 13.06 -39.75 -7.49
N VAL A 40 12.42 -38.65 -7.09
CA VAL A 40 12.97 -37.72 -6.09
C VAL A 40 12.50 -38.18 -4.71
N VAL A 41 13.45 -38.50 -3.83
CA VAL A 41 13.17 -38.86 -2.44
C VAL A 41 13.36 -37.64 -1.55
N THR A 42 12.31 -37.26 -0.82
CA THR A 42 12.24 -36.00 -0.06
C THR A 42 11.36 -36.16 1.20
N GLY A 43 10.95 -35.05 1.83
CA GLY A 43 9.99 -35.00 2.94
C GLY A 43 10.59 -34.58 4.28
N GLN A 44 11.93 -34.61 4.40
CA GLN A 44 12.66 -34.02 5.51
C GLN A 44 14.06 -33.58 5.07
N ASN A 45 14.37 -32.29 5.23
CA ASN A 45 15.68 -31.73 4.95
C ASN A 45 15.95 -30.53 5.87
N ASN A 46 17.22 -30.19 6.10
CA ASN A 46 17.61 -28.95 6.79
C ASN A 46 17.62 -27.72 5.85
N HIS A 47 17.31 -27.92 4.57
CA HIS A 47 17.04 -26.89 3.57
C HIS A 47 15.56 -26.92 3.14
N ASP A 48 15.12 -25.92 2.38
CA ASP A 48 13.75 -25.80 1.87
C ASP A 48 13.48 -26.84 0.76
N TRP A 49 13.17 -28.07 1.20
CA TRP A 49 12.92 -29.20 0.32
C TRP A 49 11.56 -29.08 -0.40
N GLU A 50 10.59 -28.40 0.21
CA GLU A 50 9.34 -28.05 -0.43
C GLU A 50 9.57 -27.21 -1.70
N THR A 51 10.62 -26.37 -1.70
CA THR A 51 11.07 -25.64 -2.89
C THR A 51 11.98 -26.48 -3.79
N SER A 52 13.00 -27.16 -3.26
CA SER A 52 13.96 -27.85 -4.12
C SER A 52 13.38 -29.05 -4.85
N SER A 53 12.55 -29.87 -4.21
CA SER A 53 12.07 -31.12 -4.81
C SER A 53 11.26 -30.91 -6.09
N PRO A 54 10.29 -29.97 -6.16
CA PRO A 54 9.61 -29.62 -7.41
C PRO A 54 10.55 -29.06 -8.49
N ILE A 55 11.56 -28.28 -8.10
CA ILE A 55 12.53 -27.71 -9.05
C ILE A 55 13.42 -28.79 -9.65
N LEU A 56 13.90 -29.74 -8.84
CA LEU A 56 14.71 -30.87 -9.31
C LEU A 56 13.92 -31.73 -10.30
N LYS A 57 12.65 -32.03 -9.99
CA LYS A 57 11.72 -32.68 -10.92
C LYS A 57 11.62 -31.91 -12.23
N GLN A 58 11.34 -30.61 -12.18
CA GLN A 58 11.22 -29.77 -13.36
C GLN A 58 12.49 -29.75 -14.21
N ILE A 59 13.66 -29.59 -13.58
CA ILE A 59 14.95 -29.58 -14.27
C ILE A 59 15.14 -30.87 -15.08
N LEU A 60 14.77 -32.03 -14.54
CA LEU A 60 14.86 -33.30 -15.26
C LEU A 60 13.80 -33.41 -16.37
N GLU A 61 12.55 -33.05 -16.10
CA GLU A 61 11.46 -33.15 -17.09
C GLU A 61 11.65 -32.20 -18.27
N ASP A 62 12.26 -31.03 -18.06
CA ASP A 62 12.59 -30.06 -19.11
C ASP A 62 13.52 -30.60 -20.19
N THR A 63 14.26 -31.68 -19.89
CA THR A 63 15.08 -32.37 -20.89
C THR A 63 14.24 -33.11 -21.92
N GLY A 64 12.97 -33.41 -21.59
CA GLY A 64 12.12 -34.35 -22.34
C GLY A 64 12.56 -35.81 -22.24
N LEU A 65 13.59 -36.12 -21.44
CA LEU A 65 14.13 -37.48 -21.28
C LEU A 65 13.54 -38.22 -20.08
N PHE A 66 13.03 -37.50 -19.08
CA PHE A 66 12.61 -38.07 -17.81
C PHE A 66 11.11 -37.93 -17.57
N GLU A 67 10.55 -38.97 -16.94
CA GLU A 67 9.29 -38.92 -16.18
C GLU A 67 9.68 -39.04 -14.71
N VAL A 68 9.29 -38.07 -13.88
CA VAL A 68 9.81 -37.97 -12.51
C VAL A 68 8.69 -38.09 -11.48
N ASP A 69 8.79 -39.04 -10.56
CA ASP A 69 7.91 -39.13 -9.40
C ASP A 69 8.57 -38.52 -8.17
N ILE A 70 7.76 -38.11 -7.19
CA ILE A 70 8.24 -37.62 -5.89
C ILE A 70 7.72 -38.56 -4.80
N ALA A 71 8.64 -39.10 -3.99
CA ALA A 71 8.32 -39.85 -2.78
C ALA A 71 8.73 -39.04 -1.56
N SER A 72 7.73 -38.53 -0.84
CA SER A 72 7.92 -37.81 0.42
C SER A 72 7.82 -38.77 1.60
N THR A 73 8.79 -38.72 2.52
CA THR A 73 8.70 -39.39 3.81
C THR A 73 7.62 -38.76 4.69
N PRO A 74 7.17 -39.45 5.75
CA PRO A 74 6.49 -38.80 6.86
C PRO A 74 7.29 -37.63 7.44
N PRO A 75 6.63 -36.67 8.12
CA PRO A 75 7.31 -35.59 8.83
C PRO A 75 8.30 -36.12 9.88
N ARG A 76 9.21 -35.25 10.33
CA ARG A 76 10.20 -35.59 11.35
C ARG A 76 9.53 -36.14 12.62
N GLY A 77 10.04 -37.26 13.12
CA GLY A 77 9.48 -38.04 14.24
C GLY A 77 8.30 -38.95 13.85
N GLY A 78 7.93 -39.00 12.57
CA GLY A 78 6.86 -39.85 12.04
C GLY A 78 7.27 -41.31 11.85
N ASP A 79 6.29 -42.15 11.51
CA ASP A 79 6.49 -43.58 11.31
C ASP A 79 7.20 -43.90 9.99
N MET A 80 8.53 -44.01 10.04
CA MET A 80 9.38 -44.32 8.87
C MET A 80 9.19 -45.74 8.33
N GLU A 81 8.50 -46.65 9.04
CA GLU A 81 8.14 -47.96 8.49
C GLU A 81 7.10 -47.85 7.38
N SER A 82 6.35 -46.75 7.32
CA SER A 82 5.38 -46.50 6.23
C SER A 82 6.04 -46.06 4.91
N PHE A 83 7.31 -45.61 4.95
CA PHE A 83 8.03 -45.12 3.78
C PHE A 83 8.78 -46.25 3.06
N ASN A 84 8.12 -46.91 2.10
CA ASN A 84 8.67 -48.03 1.31
C ASN A 84 8.55 -47.81 -0.21
N PRO A 85 9.28 -46.84 -0.80
CA PRO A 85 9.26 -46.65 -2.25
C PRO A 85 9.85 -47.86 -3.00
N ASP A 86 9.24 -48.22 -4.13
CA ASP A 86 9.77 -49.24 -5.03
C ASP A 86 10.89 -48.67 -5.92
N PHE A 87 12.11 -48.63 -5.37
CA PHE A 87 13.28 -48.11 -6.10
C PHE A 87 13.56 -48.86 -7.42
N ALA A 88 13.23 -50.15 -7.50
CA ALA A 88 13.54 -50.97 -8.66
C ALA A 88 12.77 -50.55 -9.92
N SER A 89 11.64 -49.84 -9.76
CA SER A 89 10.86 -49.28 -10.86
C SER A 89 11.51 -48.09 -11.57
N TYR A 90 12.60 -47.53 -11.03
CA TYR A 90 13.22 -46.30 -11.51
C TYR A 90 14.65 -46.53 -12.02
N GLN A 91 15.02 -45.88 -13.13
CA GLN A 91 16.40 -45.87 -13.62
C GLN A 91 17.28 -44.90 -12.81
N LEU A 92 16.66 -43.94 -12.14
CA LEU A 92 17.33 -42.91 -11.35
C LEU A 92 16.59 -42.64 -10.03
N VAL A 93 17.33 -42.55 -8.93
CA VAL A 93 16.87 -41.98 -7.67
C VAL A 93 17.67 -40.72 -7.37
N VAL A 94 16.99 -39.59 -7.19
CA VAL A 94 17.57 -38.32 -6.73
C VAL A 94 17.27 -38.18 -5.24
N LEU A 95 18.32 -37.97 -4.43
CA LEU A 95 18.18 -37.79 -3.00
C LEU A 95 18.14 -36.30 -2.65
N ASP A 96 17.02 -35.84 -2.10
CA ASP A 96 16.82 -34.51 -1.51
C ASP A 96 16.38 -34.67 -0.04
N TYR A 97 17.18 -35.42 0.73
CA TYR A 97 16.79 -35.89 2.07
C TYR A 97 17.97 -35.98 3.04
N ASN A 98 17.81 -35.46 4.25
CA ASN A 98 18.74 -35.69 5.37
C ASN A 98 18.09 -35.73 6.76
N GLY A 99 16.83 -36.13 6.81
CA GLY A 99 16.07 -36.31 8.05
C GLY A 99 16.31 -37.65 8.75
N ASP A 100 15.24 -38.16 9.37
CA ASP A 100 15.22 -39.37 10.18
C ASP A 100 15.72 -40.63 9.44
N ALA A 101 16.27 -41.58 10.19
CA ALA A 101 16.71 -42.85 9.64
C ALA A 101 15.56 -43.59 8.96
N TRP A 102 15.79 -44.05 7.72
CA TRP A 102 14.86 -44.95 7.04
C TRP A 102 14.79 -46.31 7.75
N SER A 103 13.67 -47.02 7.61
CA SER A 103 13.51 -48.37 8.15
C SER A 103 14.58 -49.33 7.61
N ALA A 104 14.87 -50.41 8.35
CA ALA A 104 15.84 -51.41 7.91
C ALA A 104 15.46 -52.02 6.55
N GLN A 105 14.16 -52.15 6.28
CA GLN A 105 13.63 -52.62 5.00
C GLN A 105 13.96 -51.64 3.87
N THR A 106 13.67 -50.35 4.04
CA THR A 106 13.94 -49.32 3.02
C THR A 106 15.43 -49.13 2.80
N GLN A 107 16.25 -49.19 3.86
CA GLN A 107 17.70 -49.18 3.75
C GLN A 107 18.21 -50.35 2.90
N LYS A 108 17.72 -51.57 3.15
CA LYS A 108 18.08 -52.76 2.37
C LYS A 108 17.65 -52.62 0.91
N ALA A 109 16.41 -52.20 0.65
CA ALA A 109 15.88 -52.03 -0.70
C ALA A 109 16.69 -51.00 -1.50
N PHE A 110 17.01 -49.85 -0.91
CA PHE A 110 17.85 -48.83 -1.54
C PHE A 110 19.26 -49.36 -1.84
N LYS A 111 19.90 -50.04 -0.87
CA LYS A 111 21.23 -50.62 -1.08
C LYS A 111 21.24 -51.63 -2.22
N ASP A 112 20.27 -52.54 -2.23
CA ASP A 112 20.18 -53.60 -3.24
C ASP A 112 19.93 -52.99 -4.63
N TYR A 113 19.07 -51.97 -4.71
CA TYR A 113 18.85 -51.17 -5.93
C TYR A 113 20.16 -50.61 -6.50
N VAL A 114 20.95 -49.89 -5.69
CA VAL A 114 22.21 -49.30 -6.16
C VAL A 114 23.20 -50.40 -6.54
N LYS A 115 23.32 -51.45 -5.72
CA LYS A 115 24.25 -52.56 -5.97
C LYS A 115 23.97 -53.26 -7.30
N GLU A 116 22.70 -53.42 -7.68
CA GLU A 116 22.30 -54.09 -8.93
C GLU A 116 22.30 -53.19 -10.17
N GLY A 117 22.61 -51.91 -10.04
CA GLY A 117 22.79 -51.01 -11.20
C GLY A 117 21.91 -49.77 -11.20
N GLY A 118 21.09 -49.60 -10.16
CA GLY A 118 20.32 -48.39 -9.92
C GLY A 118 21.20 -47.14 -9.89
N GLY A 119 20.73 -46.09 -10.55
CA GLY A 119 21.43 -44.81 -10.60
C GLY A 119 21.05 -43.92 -9.43
N VAL A 120 22.03 -43.24 -8.80
CA VAL A 120 21.76 -42.28 -7.72
C VAL A 120 22.37 -40.92 -7.99
N VAL A 121 21.58 -39.86 -7.83
CA VAL A 121 22.10 -38.50 -7.68
C VAL A 121 22.01 -38.08 -6.22
N VAL A 122 23.15 -37.75 -5.63
CA VAL A 122 23.25 -37.16 -4.29
C VAL A 122 23.26 -35.64 -4.48
N TYR A 123 22.15 -35.00 -4.11
CA TYR A 123 21.98 -33.56 -4.27
C TYR A 123 22.27 -32.83 -2.96
N HIS A 124 23.23 -31.90 -3.03
CA HIS A 124 23.54 -30.92 -2.00
C HIS A 124 23.61 -31.55 -0.59
N ALA A 125 22.66 -31.22 0.28
CA ALA A 125 22.65 -31.63 1.69
C ALA A 125 22.25 -33.10 1.92
N ALA A 126 21.89 -33.86 0.88
CA ALA A 126 21.66 -35.30 1.03
C ALA A 126 22.91 -36.03 1.55
N ASN A 127 24.10 -35.50 1.28
CA ASN A 127 25.35 -36.06 1.80
C ASN A 127 25.53 -35.92 3.33
N ASN A 128 24.61 -35.23 4.01
CA ASN A 128 24.57 -35.11 5.46
C ASN A 128 23.89 -36.31 6.11
N ALA A 129 23.01 -36.99 5.36
CA ALA A 129 22.17 -38.05 5.87
C ALA A 129 22.97 -39.25 6.40
N PHE A 130 22.39 -39.94 7.38
CA PHE A 130 22.80 -41.28 7.84
C PHE A 130 24.30 -41.46 8.13
N PRO A 131 24.91 -40.67 9.04
CA PRO A 131 26.34 -40.81 9.38
C PRO A 131 26.72 -42.21 9.89
N GLY A 132 25.81 -42.91 10.57
CA GLY A 132 26.02 -44.27 11.06
C GLY A 132 25.82 -45.39 10.03
N TRP A 133 25.26 -45.10 8.84
CA TRP A 133 24.94 -46.13 7.86
C TRP A 133 26.11 -46.32 6.89
N ARG A 134 26.91 -47.37 7.12
CA ARG A 134 28.15 -47.63 6.36
C ARG A 134 27.93 -47.73 4.85
N ASP A 135 26.93 -48.50 4.40
CA ASP A 135 26.66 -48.67 2.97
C ASP A 135 26.30 -47.33 2.30
N TYR A 136 25.50 -46.49 2.97
CA TYR A 136 25.18 -45.14 2.47
C TYR A 136 26.42 -44.27 2.33
N ASN A 137 27.33 -44.28 3.31
CA ASN A 137 28.57 -43.52 3.25
C ASN A 137 29.53 -44.04 2.15
N ASP A 138 29.52 -45.34 1.86
CA ASP A 138 30.23 -45.91 0.71
C ASP A 138 29.58 -45.49 -0.64
N ILE A 139 28.24 -45.33 -0.70
CA ILE A 139 27.50 -44.87 -1.88
C ILE A 139 27.76 -43.39 -2.18
N ILE A 140 27.65 -42.49 -1.19
CA ILE A 140 27.83 -41.04 -1.39
C ILE A 140 29.32 -40.65 -1.53
N GLY A 141 30.22 -41.50 -1.04
CA GLY A 141 31.69 -41.33 -1.08
C GLY A 141 32.24 -40.33 -0.06
N LEU A 142 31.68 -39.12 -0.03
CA LEU A 142 32.03 -38.04 0.91
C LEU A 142 30.74 -37.49 1.52
N GLY A 143 30.76 -37.17 2.82
CA GLY A 143 29.66 -36.54 3.53
C GLY A 143 30.14 -35.46 4.49
N GLY A 144 29.20 -34.67 4.99
CA GLY A 144 29.45 -33.61 5.98
C GLY A 144 28.51 -33.73 7.17
N TRP A 145 28.76 -32.95 8.22
CA TRP A 145 27.97 -32.86 9.45
C TRP A 145 27.67 -34.24 10.08
N GLY A 146 26.71 -34.30 11.02
CA GLY A 146 26.30 -35.55 11.65
C GLY A 146 27.39 -36.20 12.52
N ASN A 147 28.27 -35.41 13.12
CA ASN A 147 29.42 -35.86 13.92
C ASN A 147 30.43 -36.75 13.16
N ARG A 148 30.49 -36.64 11.83
CA ARG A 148 31.55 -37.28 11.04
C ARG A 148 32.93 -36.74 11.46
N ASN A 149 33.91 -37.63 11.55
CA ASN A 149 35.29 -37.32 11.95
C ASN A 149 36.27 -38.29 11.25
N GLU A 150 37.52 -38.39 11.69
CA GLU A 150 38.56 -39.21 11.07
C GLU A 150 38.23 -40.70 10.95
N THR A 151 37.36 -41.20 11.82
CA THR A 151 36.85 -42.57 11.72
C THR A 151 35.90 -42.77 10.53
N SER A 152 35.29 -41.69 10.02
CA SER A 152 34.43 -41.72 8.83
C SER A 152 35.23 -41.81 7.52
N GLY A 153 36.53 -41.47 7.55
CA GLY A 153 37.44 -41.55 6.41
C GLY A 153 38.23 -40.26 6.14
N PRO A 154 39.11 -40.25 5.12
CA PRO A 154 39.95 -39.10 4.82
C PRO A 154 39.14 -37.90 4.32
N TYR A 155 39.70 -36.70 4.50
CA TYR A 155 39.38 -35.57 3.63
C TYR A 155 39.88 -35.84 2.22
N VAL A 156 39.13 -35.36 1.24
CA VAL A 156 39.53 -35.42 -0.16
C VAL A 156 39.51 -34.02 -0.73
N PHE A 157 40.64 -33.55 -1.26
CA PHE A 157 40.77 -32.25 -1.90
C PHE A 157 41.77 -32.31 -3.05
N TRP A 158 41.84 -31.26 -3.84
CA TRP A 158 42.75 -31.17 -4.99
C TRP A 158 43.96 -30.31 -4.65
N LYS A 159 45.16 -30.78 -4.99
CA LYS A 159 46.40 -30.03 -4.82
C LYS A 159 47.44 -30.54 -5.81
N ASP A 160 48.23 -29.63 -6.40
CA ASP A 160 49.32 -29.97 -7.32
C ASP A 160 48.88 -30.89 -8.47
N SER A 161 47.71 -30.58 -9.06
CA SER A 161 47.10 -31.34 -10.18
C SER A 161 46.73 -32.80 -9.87
N LYS A 162 46.57 -33.17 -8.60
CA LYS A 162 46.11 -34.50 -8.18
C LYS A 162 45.12 -34.43 -7.03
N MET A 163 44.36 -35.51 -6.87
CA MET A 163 43.56 -35.76 -5.68
C MET A 163 44.48 -36.11 -4.49
N VAL A 164 44.25 -35.47 -3.35
CA VAL A 164 44.91 -35.76 -2.07
C VAL A 164 43.92 -36.40 -1.13
N ARG A 165 44.37 -37.40 -0.37
CA ARG A 165 43.64 -37.99 0.76
C ARG A 165 44.39 -37.64 2.04
N ASP A 166 43.69 -37.03 2.97
CA ASP A 166 44.25 -36.57 4.24
C ASP A 166 43.50 -37.21 5.41
N LEU A 167 44.23 -37.98 6.21
CA LEU A 167 43.70 -38.74 7.36
C LEU A 167 43.78 -37.95 8.67
N SER A 168 44.14 -36.67 8.63
CA SER A 168 44.22 -35.85 9.83
C SER A 168 42.88 -35.82 10.60
N PRO A 169 42.94 -35.77 11.95
CA PRO A 169 41.77 -35.60 12.79
C PRO A 169 41.02 -34.31 12.48
N GLY A 170 39.70 -34.33 12.66
CA GLY A 170 38.89 -33.12 12.55
C GLY A 170 37.42 -33.36 12.20
N ILE A 171 36.66 -32.27 12.11
CA ILE A 171 35.21 -32.30 11.79
C ILE A 171 34.96 -32.74 10.35
N GLY A 172 33.78 -33.29 10.07
CA GLY A 172 33.28 -33.51 8.72
C GLY A 172 32.29 -32.43 8.33
N GLY A 173 32.51 -31.77 7.19
CA GLY A 173 31.65 -30.74 6.64
C GLY A 173 31.86 -29.36 7.26
N HIS A 174 31.97 -28.36 6.40
CA HIS A 174 32.06 -26.94 6.71
C HIS A 174 31.70 -26.15 5.45
N HIS A 175 31.13 -24.96 5.59
CA HIS A 175 31.10 -23.99 4.50
C HIS A 175 31.28 -22.58 5.07
N GLY A 176 31.84 -21.70 4.25
CA GLY A 176 31.95 -20.27 4.54
C GLY A 176 30.63 -19.52 4.32
N TYR A 177 30.72 -18.20 4.14
CA TYR A 177 29.58 -17.39 3.68
C TYR A 177 29.14 -17.82 2.28
N GLN A 178 27.86 -17.69 1.98
CA GLN A 178 27.34 -17.93 0.63
C GLN A 178 27.88 -16.86 -0.33
N HIS A 179 28.48 -17.28 -1.45
CA HIS A 179 29.07 -16.38 -2.44
C HIS A 179 29.12 -17.05 -3.83
N ASP A 180 29.26 -16.26 -4.89
CA ASP A 180 29.55 -16.81 -6.22
C ASP A 180 30.99 -17.33 -6.27
N PHE A 181 31.21 -18.51 -6.84
CA PHE A 181 32.55 -19.09 -6.90
C PHE A 181 32.88 -19.72 -8.24
N LEU A 182 34.18 -19.73 -8.54
CA LEU A 182 34.75 -20.28 -9.76
C LEU A 182 34.85 -21.80 -9.63
N VAL A 183 34.17 -22.52 -10.52
CA VAL A 183 34.27 -23.97 -10.64
C VAL A 183 35.28 -24.32 -11.74
N ILE A 184 36.19 -25.23 -11.42
CA ILE A 184 37.23 -25.73 -12.32
C ILE A 184 36.95 -27.20 -12.64
N ASN A 185 36.57 -27.49 -13.88
CA ASN A 185 36.41 -28.85 -14.37
C ASN A 185 37.78 -29.53 -14.47
N ARG A 186 38.12 -30.43 -13.54
CA ARG A 186 39.40 -31.15 -13.48
C ARG A 186 39.50 -32.23 -14.55
N ASP A 187 38.41 -32.95 -14.79
CA ASP A 187 38.25 -33.88 -15.91
C ASP A 187 37.27 -33.31 -16.93
N THR A 188 37.73 -33.04 -18.14
CA THR A 188 36.91 -32.54 -19.27
C THR A 188 36.56 -33.62 -20.29
N THR A 189 36.91 -34.88 -20.02
CA THR A 189 36.71 -36.03 -20.91
C THR A 189 35.51 -36.88 -20.49
N HIS A 190 35.16 -36.89 -19.19
CA HIS A 190 34.00 -37.61 -18.67
C HIS A 190 32.70 -37.18 -19.36
N PRO A 191 31.74 -38.09 -19.67
CA PRO A 191 30.51 -37.73 -20.38
C PRO A 191 29.73 -36.55 -19.81
N ILE A 192 29.72 -36.38 -18.48
CA ILE A 192 29.06 -35.27 -17.77
C ILE A 192 29.71 -33.91 -18.09
N THR A 193 31.04 -33.84 -18.12
CA THR A 193 31.80 -32.59 -18.29
C THR A 193 32.31 -32.38 -19.71
N ARG A 194 32.21 -33.39 -20.58
CA ARG A 194 32.68 -33.34 -21.97
C ARG A 194 32.08 -32.14 -22.72
N GLY A 195 32.94 -31.31 -23.28
CA GLY A 195 32.56 -30.09 -24.00
C GLY A 195 32.23 -28.88 -23.11
N LEU A 196 32.13 -29.03 -21.78
CA LEU A 196 32.02 -27.88 -20.88
C LEU A 196 33.36 -27.11 -20.86
N PRO A 197 33.34 -25.78 -20.63
CA PRO A 197 34.56 -25.00 -20.47
C PRO A 197 35.38 -25.49 -19.27
N ARG A 198 36.70 -25.25 -19.29
CA ARG A 198 37.60 -25.61 -18.17
C ARG A 198 37.21 -24.90 -16.87
N LYS A 199 36.72 -23.67 -16.97
CA LYS A 199 36.33 -22.81 -15.85
C LYS A 199 34.96 -22.19 -16.11
N TRP A 200 34.14 -22.10 -15.08
CA TRP A 200 32.83 -21.47 -15.16
C TRP A 200 32.38 -20.95 -13.80
N MET A 201 31.51 -19.95 -13.81
CA MET A 201 30.99 -19.33 -12.59
C MET A 201 29.74 -20.02 -12.10
N HIS A 202 29.76 -20.45 -10.84
CA HIS A 202 28.56 -20.86 -10.13
C HIS A 202 27.98 -19.68 -9.35
N ALA A 203 26.65 -19.63 -9.29
CA ALA A 203 25.94 -18.57 -8.58
C ALA A 203 26.12 -18.69 -7.06
N LYS A 204 25.71 -17.65 -6.33
CA LYS A 204 25.73 -17.60 -4.87
C LYS A 204 25.17 -18.89 -4.25
N ASP A 205 26.03 -19.63 -3.56
CA ASP A 205 25.77 -20.95 -2.99
C ASP A 205 26.70 -21.23 -1.79
N GLU A 206 26.50 -22.34 -1.10
CA GLU A 206 27.35 -22.85 -0.02
C GLU A 206 28.50 -23.70 -0.60
N LEU A 207 29.71 -23.12 -0.66
CA LEU A 207 30.90 -23.87 -1.04
C LEU A 207 31.29 -24.84 0.08
N TYR A 208 30.86 -26.09 -0.05
CA TYR A 208 31.18 -27.16 0.91
C TYR A 208 32.68 -27.48 0.93
N SER A 209 33.19 -27.68 2.13
CA SER A 209 34.60 -27.94 2.44
C SER A 209 34.70 -28.94 3.59
N LEU A 210 35.88 -29.52 3.79
CA LEU A 210 36.12 -30.54 4.83
C LEU A 210 35.14 -31.73 4.78
N LEU A 211 34.56 -32.01 3.61
CA LEU A 211 33.77 -33.23 3.42
C LEU A 211 34.70 -34.44 3.57
N ARG A 212 34.20 -35.47 4.25
CA ARG A 212 34.97 -36.69 4.50
C ARG A 212 34.10 -37.92 4.44
N GLY A 213 34.71 -39.04 4.09
CA GLY A 213 34.02 -40.30 3.94
C GLY A 213 34.95 -41.39 3.45
N PRO A 214 34.44 -42.62 3.22
CA PRO A 214 35.25 -43.72 2.74
C PRO A 214 36.00 -43.41 1.44
N ALA A 215 35.42 -42.53 0.61
CA ALA A 215 35.99 -42.07 -0.66
C ALA A 215 36.48 -43.22 -1.57
N LYS A 216 35.83 -44.38 -1.53
CA LYS A 216 36.19 -45.52 -2.38
C LYS A 216 35.64 -45.33 -3.78
N ASN A 217 36.44 -45.63 -4.81
CA ASN A 217 36.03 -45.53 -6.21
C ASN A 217 35.44 -44.15 -6.60
N LEU A 218 35.92 -43.10 -5.93
CA LEU A 218 35.52 -41.71 -6.18
C LEU A 218 36.39 -41.11 -7.29
N HIS A 219 35.75 -40.40 -8.22
CA HIS A 219 36.41 -39.66 -9.30
C HIS A 219 35.97 -38.20 -9.30
N ILE A 220 36.91 -37.27 -9.09
CA ILE A 220 36.64 -35.82 -9.07
C ILE A 220 36.49 -35.32 -10.50
N LEU A 221 35.33 -34.72 -10.78
CA LEU A 221 35.05 -34.06 -12.06
C LEU A 221 35.37 -32.57 -12.01
N ALA A 222 35.01 -31.90 -10.90
CA ALA A 222 35.24 -30.47 -10.74
C ALA A 222 35.52 -30.08 -9.28
N THR A 223 36.27 -29.00 -9.09
CA THR A 223 36.57 -28.40 -7.77
C THR A 223 36.29 -26.90 -7.74
N ALA A 224 36.22 -26.32 -6.56
CA ALA A 224 36.25 -24.87 -6.35
C ALA A 224 37.20 -24.52 -5.20
N TYR A 225 37.88 -23.39 -5.31
CA TYR A 225 38.80 -22.92 -4.27
C TYR A 225 38.02 -22.31 -3.10
N SER A 226 38.12 -22.92 -1.92
CA SER A 226 37.50 -22.48 -0.68
C SER A 226 38.30 -21.32 -0.07
N ASP A 227 37.99 -20.09 -0.47
CA ASP A 227 38.75 -18.90 -0.10
C ASP A 227 38.66 -18.59 1.41
N PRO A 228 39.79 -18.49 2.15
CA PRO A 228 39.79 -18.13 3.56
C PRO A 228 39.11 -16.78 3.87
N ARG A 229 39.09 -15.85 2.90
CA ARG A 229 38.39 -14.55 3.05
C ARG A 229 36.87 -14.70 3.12
N GLN A 230 36.33 -15.79 2.59
CA GLN A 230 34.92 -16.15 2.68
C GLN A 230 34.64 -17.14 3.83
N GLY A 231 35.62 -17.39 4.70
CA GLY A 231 35.53 -18.41 5.76
C GLY A 231 35.87 -19.84 5.30
N GLY A 232 36.55 -19.98 4.15
CA GLY A 232 36.95 -21.25 3.57
C GLY A 232 38.28 -21.83 4.09
N THR A 233 38.64 -23.01 3.59
CA THR A 233 39.79 -23.82 4.06
C THR A 233 41.13 -23.48 3.42
N GLY A 234 41.14 -22.69 2.34
CA GLY A 234 42.30 -22.47 1.49
C GLY A 234 42.65 -23.66 0.59
N ARG A 235 41.70 -24.56 0.33
CA ARG A 235 41.86 -25.77 -0.50
C ARG A 235 40.96 -25.73 -1.73
N ASP A 236 41.34 -26.44 -2.79
CA ASP A 236 40.43 -26.79 -3.87
C ASP A 236 39.55 -27.97 -3.44
N GLU A 237 38.32 -27.69 -3.07
CA GLU A 237 37.38 -28.69 -2.54
C GLU A 237 36.59 -29.35 -3.69
N PRO A 238 36.26 -30.66 -3.61
CA PRO A 238 35.45 -31.35 -4.61
C PRO A 238 34.03 -30.82 -4.65
N ILE A 239 33.55 -30.46 -5.86
CA ILE A 239 32.21 -29.91 -6.06
C ILE A 239 31.32 -30.86 -6.85
N LEU A 240 31.88 -31.47 -7.90
CA LEU A 240 31.23 -32.48 -8.72
C LEU A 240 32.11 -33.72 -8.76
N PHE A 241 31.55 -34.89 -8.44
CA PHE A 241 32.29 -36.15 -8.51
C PHE A 241 31.34 -37.33 -8.72
N THR A 242 31.91 -38.46 -9.14
CA THR A 242 31.16 -39.71 -9.28
C THR A 242 31.71 -40.77 -8.34
N VAL A 243 30.83 -41.66 -7.90
CA VAL A 243 31.20 -42.85 -7.10
C VAL A 243 30.66 -44.09 -7.81
N LYS A 244 31.40 -45.20 -7.72
CA LYS A 244 30.92 -46.52 -8.16
C LYS A 244 30.69 -47.41 -6.95
N TYR A 245 29.49 -47.96 -6.85
CA TYR A 245 29.09 -48.90 -5.81
C TYR A 245 28.33 -50.08 -6.43
N GLY A 246 28.89 -51.29 -6.31
CA GLY A 246 28.37 -52.44 -7.06
C GLY A 246 28.37 -52.16 -8.57
N LYS A 247 27.22 -52.37 -9.23
CA LYS A 247 26.97 -52.01 -10.64
C LYS A 247 26.42 -50.58 -10.79
N GLY A 248 26.04 -49.93 -9.69
CA GLY A 248 25.42 -48.62 -9.67
C GLY A 248 26.38 -47.49 -10.04
N ARG A 249 25.82 -46.44 -10.66
CA ARG A 249 26.51 -45.18 -10.94
C ARG A 249 25.95 -44.11 -10.02
N ILE A 250 26.85 -43.36 -9.39
CA ILE A 250 26.47 -42.28 -8.49
C ILE A 250 27.08 -40.99 -9.01
N PHE A 251 26.25 -39.95 -9.13
CA PHE A 251 26.69 -38.58 -9.34
C PHE A 251 26.41 -37.76 -8.08
N HIS A 252 27.44 -37.10 -7.57
CA HIS A 252 27.36 -36.26 -6.38
C HIS A 252 27.60 -34.82 -6.80
N THR A 253 26.64 -33.96 -6.52
CA THR A 253 26.76 -32.51 -6.66
C THR A 253 26.56 -31.86 -5.30
N VAL A 254 27.54 -31.08 -4.85
CA VAL A 254 27.38 -30.24 -3.66
C VAL A 254 26.71 -28.91 -3.98
N LEU A 255 26.42 -28.64 -5.25
CA LEU A 255 25.78 -27.40 -5.71
C LEU A 255 24.26 -27.47 -5.56
N GLY A 256 23.65 -26.29 -5.49
CA GLY A 256 22.22 -26.08 -5.57
C GLY A 256 21.56 -25.80 -4.22
N HIS A 257 22.16 -25.01 -3.32
CA HIS A 257 21.51 -24.67 -2.05
C HIS A 257 20.08 -24.13 -2.23
N ALA A 258 19.13 -24.64 -1.46
CA ALA A 258 17.75 -24.17 -1.41
C ALA A 258 17.49 -23.50 -0.06
N GLY A 259 17.75 -22.20 0.00
CA GLY A 259 17.66 -21.39 1.22
C GLY A 259 16.50 -20.42 1.22
N GLU A 260 16.50 -19.50 2.18
CA GLU A 260 15.45 -18.49 2.36
C GLU A 260 15.33 -17.47 1.21
N GLU A 261 16.38 -17.32 0.38
CA GLU A 261 16.32 -16.44 -0.78
C GLU A 261 15.52 -17.09 -1.90
N ILE A 262 14.37 -16.49 -2.23
CA ILE A 262 13.52 -16.91 -3.34
C ILE A 262 13.54 -15.84 -4.44
N PRO A 263 13.87 -16.19 -5.70
CA PRO A 263 14.32 -17.52 -6.13
C PRO A 263 15.77 -17.80 -5.71
N SER A 264 16.09 -19.06 -5.39
CA SER A 264 17.44 -19.44 -4.93
C SER A 264 18.47 -19.31 -6.05
N PRO A 265 19.48 -18.41 -5.93
CA PRO A 265 20.46 -18.18 -6.99
C PRO A 265 21.22 -19.44 -7.41
N ALA A 266 21.53 -20.33 -6.45
CA ALA A 266 22.24 -21.58 -6.68
C ALA A 266 21.44 -22.54 -7.57
N MET A 267 20.15 -22.72 -7.28
CA MET A 267 19.26 -23.59 -8.05
C MET A 267 18.96 -23.03 -9.44
N GLU A 268 19.01 -21.71 -9.60
CA GLU A 268 18.86 -21.05 -10.90
C GLU A 268 20.12 -21.10 -11.77
N CYS A 269 21.29 -21.42 -11.22
CA CYS A 269 22.52 -21.36 -11.99
C CYS A 269 22.46 -22.31 -13.20
N VAL A 270 22.70 -21.77 -14.40
CA VAL A 270 22.76 -22.56 -15.64
C VAL A 270 23.82 -23.66 -15.52
N GLY A 271 24.94 -23.37 -14.84
CA GLY A 271 26.00 -24.34 -14.56
C GLY A 271 25.51 -25.52 -13.72
N PHE A 272 24.79 -25.26 -12.63
CA PHE A 272 24.16 -26.31 -11.82
C PHE A 272 23.14 -27.10 -12.62
N ILE A 273 22.19 -26.45 -13.28
CA ILE A 273 21.12 -27.09 -14.05
C ILE A 273 21.73 -28.05 -15.10
N VAL A 274 22.67 -27.55 -15.90
CA VAL A 274 23.30 -28.35 -16.96
C VAL A 274 24.08 -29.53 -16.38
N THR A 275 24.85 -29.33 -15.30
CA THR A 275 25.63 -30.43 -14.72
C THR A 275 24.75 -31.44 -13.99
N PHE A 276 23.67 -31.00 -13.35
CA PHE A 276 22.65 -31.85 -12.73
C PHE A 276 21.93 -32.71 -13.76
N GLN A 277 21.41 -32.12 -14.85
CA GLN A 277 20.72 -32.89 -15.88
C GLN A 277 21.65 -33.90 -16.57
N ARG A 278 22.88 -33.49 -16.91
CA ARG A 278 23.87 -34.38 -17.53
C ARG A 278 24.33 -35.49 -16.59
N GLY A 279 24.46 -35.17 -15.30
CA GLY A 279 24.76 -36.14 -14.24
C GLY A 279 23.65 -37.16 -14.04
N ALA A 280 22.40 -36.71 -14.02
CA ALA A 280 21.21 -37.55 -13.95
C ALA A 280 21.09 -38.50 -15.16
N GLU A 281 21.24 -37.99 -16.38
CA GLU A 281 21.17 -38.79 -17.61
C GLU A 281 22.29 -39.84 -17.66
N TRP A 282 23.52 -39.46 -17.32
CA TRP A 282 24.65 -40.39 -17.26
C TRP A 282 24.42 -41.48 -16.21
N THR A 283 23.89 -41.10 -15.06
CA THR A 283 23.61 -42.02 -13.97
C THR A 283 22.54 -43.04 -14.39
N ALA A 284 21.44 -42.56 -14.97
CA ALA A 284 20.32 -43.39 -15.42
C ALA A 284 20.67 -44.29 -16.63
N SER A 285 21.46 -43.79 -17.58
CA SER A 285 21.57 -44.41 -18.92
C SER A 285 22.99 -44.73 -19.39
N SER A 286 24.02 -44.31 -18.64
CA SER A 286 25.44 -44.26 -19.02
C SER A 286 25.79 -43.30 -20.18
N LYS A 287 24.80 -42.62 -20.75
CA LYS A 287 24.96 -41.68 -21.88
C LYS A 287 24.67 -40.26 -21.43
N VAL A 288 25.19 -39.31 -22.21
CA VAL A 288 24.82 -37.91 -22.10
C VAL A 288 24.58 -37.40 -23.51
N THR A 289 23.31 -37.14 -23.83
CA THR A 289 22.84 -36.67 -25.14
C THR A 289 22.49 -35.19 -25.13
N GLN A 290 22.32 -34.63 -23.94
CA GLN A 290 22.00 -33.21 -23.77
C GLN A 290 23.09 -32.29 -24.32
N LYS A 291 22.64 -31.24 -25.00
CA LYS A 291 23.51 -30.19 -25.54
C LYS A 291 23.81 -29.16 -24.46
N ILE A 292 24.98 -28.54 -24.56
CA ILE A 292 25.37 -27.43 -23.70
C ILE A 292 24.67 -26.18 -24.23
N PRO A 293 23.90 -25.47 -23.39
CA PRO A 293 23.22 -24.26 -23.82
C PRO A 293 24.23 -23.13 -24.06
N GLY A 294 23.90 -22.22 -24.97
CA GLY A 294 24.80 -21.13 -25.38
C GLY A 294 25.10 -20.11 -24.28
N ASP A 295 24.30 -20.09 -23.23
CA ASP A 295 24.43 -19.23 -22.05
C ASP A 295 25.09 -19.94 -20.86
N PHE A 296 25.78 -21.08 -21.08
CA PHE A 296 26.59 -21.69 -20.02
C PHE A 296 27.61 -20.66 -19.47
N PRO A 297 27.80 -20.54 -18.14
CA PRO A 297 28.57 -19.47 -17.49
C PRO A 297 30.09 -19.64 -17.63
N ALA A 298 30.58 -19.84 -18.85
CA ALA A 298 31.99 -19.98 -19.16
C ALA A 298 32.76 -18.70 -18.82
N THR A 299 33.94 -18.85 -18.24
CA THR A 299 34.87 -17.73 -18.02
C THR A 299 36.31 -18.18 -18.27
N ASN A 300 37.16 -17.25 -18.70
CA ASN A 300 38.61 -17.47 -18.82
C ASN A 300 39.40 -16.89 -17.64
N ARG A 301 38.72 -16.23 -16.71
CA ARG A 301 39.34 -15.55 -15.56
C ARG A 301 39.73 -16.55 -14.46
N ASP A 302 40.75 -16.18 -13.69
CA ASP A 302 41.29 -16.98 -12.57
C ASP A 302 40.65 -16.66 -11.21
N VAL A 303 39.79 -15.65 -11.17
CA VAL A 303 39.14 -15.17 -9.95
C VAL A 303 37.62 -15.22 -10.12
N SER A 304 36.90 -15.36 -9.00
CA SER A 304 35.45 -15.27 -8.99
C SER A 304 35.02 -13.89 -9.52
N THR A 305 34.21 -13.89 -10.58
CA THR A 305 33.63 -12.68 -11.16
C THR A 305 32.12 -12.83 -11.27
N PRO A 306 31.34 -12.30 -10.31
CA PRO A 306 29.88 -12.45 -10.28
C PRO A 306 29.15 -12.07 -11.58
N SER A 307 29.70 -11.14 -12.38
CA SER A 307 29.14 -10.76 -13.69
C SER A 307 29.06 -11.90 -14.71
N ASP A 308 29.86 -12.94 -14.54
CA ASP A 308 29.95 -14.08 -15.46
C ASP A 308 28.98 -15.20 -15.06
N VAL A 309 28.32 -15.08 -13.90
CA VAL A 309 27.24 -15.98 -13.49
C VAL A 309 26.10 -15.88 -14.50
N ARG A 310 25.58 -17.04 -14.88
CA ARG A 310 24.40 -17.17 -15.72
C ARG A 310 23.38 -17.96 -14.94
N ARG A 311 22.23 -17.34 -14.73
CA ARG A 311 21.08 -17.98 -14.11
C ARG A 311 20.05 -18.21 -15.18
N ARG A 312 19.48 -19.41 -15.22
CA ARG A 312 18.31 -19.73 -16.01
C ARG A 312 17.20 -18.82 -15.50
N GLN A 313 16.95 -17.76 -16.25
CA GLN A 313 15.80 -16.89 -16.04
C GLN A 313 14.54 -17.74 -16.19
N GLY A 314 13.85 -18.01 -15.08
CA GLY A 314 12.60 -18.75 -15.07
C GLY A 314 12.65 -20.16 -14.47
N PHE A 315 12.79 -20.25 -13.14
CA PHE A 315 11.73 -20.90 -12.37
C PHE A 315 10.40 -20.35 -12.89
N ARG A 316 9.53 -21.22 -13.44
CA ARG A 316 8.23 -20.79 -13.99
C ARG A 316 7.14 -21.20 -13.00
N PRO A 317 6.65 -20.28 -12.15
CA PRO A 317 5.20 -20.15 -12.05
C PRO A 317 4.65 -20.15 -13.49
N PRO A 318 3.49 -20.79 -13.72
CA PRO A 318 2.99 -21.15 -15.05
C PRO A 318 3.23 -20.02 -16.08
N SER A 319 3.70 -20.37 -17.28
CA SER A 319 4.02 -19.34 -18.29
C SER A 319 2.83 -18.39 -18.48
N LEU A 320 3.07 -17.11 -18.84
CA LEU A 320 1.96 -16.19 -19.08
C LEU A 320 0.91 -16.80 -20.04
N LYS A 321 1.36 -17.55 -21.06
CA LYS A 321 0.47 -18.26 -21.98
C LYS A 321 -0.38 -19.35 -21.30
N MET A 322 0.16 -20.08 -20.32
CA MET A 322 -0.57 -21.08 -19.53
C MET A 322 -1.51 -20.42 -18.53
N ILE A 323 -1.04 -19.39 -17.80
CA ILE A 323 -1.90 -18.59 -16.91
C ILE A 323 -3.07 -18.01 -17.72
N LEU A 324 -2.81 -17.46 -18.90
CA LEU A 324 -3.86 -16.91 -19.76
C LEU A 324 -4.77 -18.00 -20.34
N LYS A 325 -4.26 -19.20 -20.63
CA LYS A 325 -5.10 -20.33 -21.07
C LYS A 325 -6.08 -20.76 -19.98
N GLU A 326 -5.62 -20.83 -18.74
CA GLU A 326 -6.47 -21.13 -17.57
C GLU A 326 -7.44 -19.97 -17.29
N ALA A 327 -6.92 -18.73 -17.27
CA ALA A 327 -7.70 -17.54 -17.06
C ALA A 327 -8.76 -17.32 -18.14
N ALA A 328 -8.58 -17.85 -19.37
CA ALA A 328 -9.54 -17.69 -20.46
C ALA A 328 -10.94 -18.22 -20.12
N ALA A 329 -11.05 -19.22 -19.24
CA ALA A 329 -12.30 -19.81 -18.79
C ALA A 329 -12.83 -19.23 -17.46
N TYR A 330 -12.10 -18.28 -16.85
CA TYR A 330 -12.46 -17.72 -15.55
C TYR A 330 -13.80 -16.97 -15.60
N GLU A 331 -14.69 -17.21 -14.65
CA GLU A 331 -15.95 -16.49 -14.49
C GLU A 331 -16.04 -15.83 -13.11
N TYR A 332 -16.84 -14.76 -12.99
CA TYR A 332 -17.02 -14.08 -11.71
C TYR A 332 -17.58 -15.04 -10.64
N GLY A 333 -16.99 -14.98 -9.44
CA GLY A 333 -17.38 -15.82 -8.31
C GLY A 333 -16.61 -17.14 -8.18
N GLN A 334 -15.71 -17.44 -9.13
CA GLN A 334 -14.66 -18.46 -8.95
C GLN A 334 -13.52 -17.92 -8.08
N ASP A 335 -12.63 -18.82 -7.64
CA ASP A 335 -11.42 -18.44 -6.90
C ASP A 335 -10.53 -17.51 -7.74
N ASP A 336 -10.12 -16.39 -7.14
CA ASP A 336 -9.30 -15.35 -7.75
C ASP A 336 -7.80 -15.70 -7.80
N GLU A 337 -7.41 -16.91 -7.36
CA GLU A 337 -6.02 -17.39 -7.42
C GLU A 337 -5.43 -17.25 -8.84
N ILE A 338 -6.18 -17.62 -9.88
CA ILE A 338 -5.70 -17.51 -11.26
C ILE A 338 -5.47 -16.06 -11.71
N LEU A 339 -6.29 -15.12 -11.22
CA LEU A 339 -6.12 -13.70 -11.49
C LEU A 339 -4.95 -13.12 -10.69
N SER A 340 -4.72 -13.61 -9.47
CA SER A 340 -3.56 -13.24 -8.66
C SER A 340 -2.26 -13.70 -9.33
N ARG A 341 -2.21 -14.94 -9.79
CA ARG A 341 -1.08 -15.47 -10.58
C ARG A 341 -0.80 -14.63 -11.83
N LEU A 342 -1.84 -14.22 -12.57
CA LEU A 342 -1.69 -13.33 -13.73
C LEU A 342 -1.09 -11.98 -13.35
N ARG A 343 -1.60 -11.36 -12.29
CA ARG A 343 -1.12 -10.07 -11.79
C ARG A 343 0.33 -10.15 -11.33
N ASP A 344 0.65 -11.14 -10.53
CA ASP A 344 1.98 -11.29 -9.91
C ASP A 344 3.03 -11.60 -10.99
N TYR A 345 2.65 -12.36 -12.04
CA TYR A 345 3.47 -12.51 -13.24
C TYR A 345 3.70 -11.14 -13.89
N ILE A 346 2.66 -10.43 -14.31
CA ILE A 346 2.81 -9.16 -15.04
C ILE A 346 3.63 -8.14 -14.24
N GLN A 347 3.42 -8.05 -12.93
CA GLN A 347 4.15 -7.14 -12.05
C GLN A 347 5.66 -7.47 -11.98
N SER A 348 6.02 -8.74 -11.97
CA SER A 348 7.42 -9.19 -11.91
C SER A 348 8.18 -8.98 -13.23
N TYR A 349 7.46 -8.76 -14.35
CA TYR A 349 8.02 -8.63 -15.68
C TYR A 349 7.74 -7.26 -16.33
N ILE A 350 7.25 -6.28 -15.56
CA ILE A 350 6.90 -4.96 -16.10
C ILE A 350 8.08 -4.01 -16.24
N ASP A 351 9.27 -4.30 -15.72
CA ASP A 351 10.33 -3.29 -15.65
C ASP A 351 11.18 -3.16 -16.93
N THR A 352 11.15 -4.14 -17.82
CA THR A 352 11.91 -4.09 -19.09
C THR A 352 10.99 -3.83 -20.30
N PRO A 353 11.44 -3.06 -21.31
CA PRO A 353 10.68 -2.82 -22.54
C PRO A 353 10.28 -4.12 -23.27
N GLU A 354 11.18 -5.10 -23.32
CA GLU A 354 10.97 -6.37 -24.01
C GLU A 354 9.89 -7.22 -23.33
N SER A 355 9.94 -7.32 -22.00
CA SER A 355 8.95 -8.08 -21.24
C SER A 355 7.59 -7.39 -21.21
N ARG A 356 7.54 -6.05 -21.16
CA ARG A 356 6.29 -5.29 -21.35
C ARG A 356 5.63 -5.59 -22.69
N LEU A 357 6.41 -5.57 -23.77
CA LEU A 357 5.92 -5.85 -25.11
C LEU A 357 5.34 -7.26 -25.19
N TYR A 358 6.06 -8.25 -24.67
CA TYR A 358 5.61 -9.63 -24.61
C TYR A 358 4.30 -9.78 -23.82
N CYS A 359 4.21 -9.17 -22.62
CA CYS A 359 2.97 -9.18 -21.83
C CYS A 359 1.80 -8.54 -22.58
N GLU A 360 2.03 -7.40 -23.24
CA GLU A 360 1.01 -6.72 -24.06
C GLU A 360 0.49 -7.65 -25.17
N GLU A 361 1.38 -8.26 -25.95
CA GLU A 361 1.01 -9.17 -27.03
C GLU A 361 0.17 -10.36 -26.54
N GLN A 362 0.55 -10.98 -25.43
CA GLN A 362 -0.18 -12.14 -24.89
C GLN A 362 -1.58 -11.74 -24.37
N LEU A 363 -1.71 -10.59 -23.71
CA LEU A 363 -3.00 -10.07 -23.27
C LEU A 363 -3.91 -9.74 -24.45
N LEU A 364 -3.36 -9.17 -25.53
CA LEU A 364 -4.10 -8.91 -26.76
C LEU A 364 -4.54 -10.20 -27.45
N SER A 365 -3.74 -11.27 -27.37
CA SER A 365 -4.15 -12.60 -27.83
C SER A 365 -5.34 -13.14 -27.03
N LEU A 366 -5.36 -12.94 -25.71
CA LEU A 366 -6.51 -13.33 -24.88
C LEU A 366 -7.77 -12.57 -25.29
N LEU A 367 -7.66 -11.25 -25.50
CA LEU A 367 -8.81 -10.40 -25.88
C LEU A 367 -9.43 -10.80 -27.22
N ASN A 368 -8.61 -11.25 -28.19
CA ASN A 368 -9.07 -11.74 -29.49
C ASN A 368 -9.60 -13.19 -29.47
N SER A 369 -9.47 -13.90 -28.36
CA SER A 369 -9.94 -15.28 -28.22
C SER A 369 -11.42 -15.36 -27.77
N ASN A 370 -11.93 -16.59 -27.66
CA ASN A 370 -13.25 -16.90 -27.09
C ASN A 370 -13.27 -16.86 -25.55
N ALA A 371 -12.29 -16.22 -24.90
CA ALA A 371 -12.27 -16.04 -23.46
C ALA A 371 -13.54 -15.34 -22.92
N THR A 372 -13.89 -15.66 -21.68
CA THR A 372 -15.05 -15.10 -20.97
C THR A 372 -14.95 -13.58 -20.79
N LEU A 373 -16.06 -12.93 -20.43
CA LEU A 373 -16.06 -11.49 -20.17
C LEU A 373 -15.21 -11.14 -18.93
N ALA A 374 -15.20 -11.99 -17.91
CA ALA A 374 -14.39 -11.78 -16.71
C ALA A 374 -12.88 -11.86 -17.01
N ALA A 375 -12.46 -12.84 -17.81
CA ALA A 375 -11.09 -12.97 -18.27
C ALA A 375 -10.64 -11.75 -19.09
N LYS A 376 -11.48 -11.31 -20.03
CA LYS A 376 -11.21 -10.12 -20.86
C LYS A 376 -11.13 -8.84 -20.04
N MET A 377 -12.00 -8.69 -19.03
CA MET A 377 -11.94 -7.58 -18.08
C MET A 377 -10.60 -7.58 -17.32
N SER A 378 -10.14 -8.74 -16.85
CA SER A 378 -8.84 -8.86 -16.18
C SER A 378 -7.69 -8.43 -17.09
N ALA A 379 -7.67 -8.90 -18.34
CA ALA A 379 -6.65 -8.47 -19.30
C ALA A 379 -6.68 -6.96 -19.58
N CYS A 380 -7.87 -6.35 -19.71
CA CYS A 380 -8.00 -4.90 -19.85
C CYS A 380 -7.47 -4.13 -18.63
N ARG A 381 -7.58 -4.67 -17.41
CA ARG A 381 -7.01 -4.03 -16.20
C ARG A 381 -5.49 -3.95 -16.28
N HIS A 382 -4.84 -4.99 -16.79
CA HIS A 382 -3.39 -4.98 -17.01
C HIS A 382 -3.01 -4.05 -18.17
N LEU A 383 -3.74 -4.10 -19.29
CA LEU A 383 -3.52 -3.22 -20.46
C LEU A 383 -3.71 -1.73 -20.14
N ARG A 384 -4.44 -1.37 -19.09
CA ARG A 384 -4.49 0.02 -18.60
C ARG A 384 -3.13 0.54 -18.16
N VAL A 385 -2.26 -0.34 -17.65
CA VAL A 385 -0.93 0.01 -17.14
C VAL A 385 0.14 -0.15 -18.22
N LEU A 386 0.07 -1.25 -18.97
CA LEU A 386 1.11 -1.64 -19.94
C LEU A 386 0.77 -1.33 -21.41
N GLY A 387 -0.50 -1.05 -21.72
CA GLY A 387 -0.98 -0.90 -23.10
C GLY A 387 -0.33 0.26 -23.83
N SER A 388 0.10 -0.01 -25.06
CA SER A 388 0.70 0.95 -25.98
C SER A 388 -0.22 1.19 -27.18
N ARG A 389 0.29 1.91 -28.19
CA ARG A 389 -0.41 2.09 -29.47
C ARG A 389 -0.81 0.76 -30.13
N MET A 390 -0.12 -0.35 -29.81
CA MET A 390 -0.41 -1.66 -30.37
C MET A 390 -1.72 -2.26 -29.84
N SER A 391 -2.11 -1.92 -28.62
CA SER A 391 -3.38 -2.36 -28.03
C SER A 391 -4.60 -1.72 -28.69
N VAL A 392 -4.43 -0.55 -29.31
CA VAL A 392 -5.56 0.27 -29.79
C VAL A 392 -6.45 -0.45 -30.80
N PRO A 393 -5.95 -1.13 -31.86
CA PRO A 393 -6.82 -1.79 -32.83
C PRO A 393 -7.70 -2.90 -32.25
N VAL A 394 -7.23 -3.61 -31.23
CA VAL A 394 -8.01 -4.68 -30.55
C VAL A 394 -9.05 -4.05 -29.64
N LEU A 395 -8.64 -3.08 -28.81
CA LEU A 395 -9.52 -2.38 -27.90
C LEU A 395 -10.58 -1.55 -28.63
N GLU A 396 -10.27 -0.97 -29.79
CA GLU A 396 -11.22 -0.24 -30.64
C GLU A 396 -12.37 -1.15 -31.13
N LYS A 397 -12.08 -2.40 -31.50
CA LYS A 397 -13.14 -3.37 -31.88
C LYS A 397 -14.04 -3.71 -30.70
N MET A 398 -13.48 -3.82 -29.50
CA MET A 398 -14.23 -4.07 -28.27
C MET A 398 -15.03 -2.84 -27.81
N LEU A 399 -14.52 -1.63 -28.08
CA LEU A 399 -15.09 -0.35 -27.64
C LEU A 399 -16.54 -0.17 -28.07
N ILE A 400 -16.93 -0.70 -29.23
CA ILE A 400 -18.28 -0.54 -29.79
C ILE A 400 -19.25 -1.65 -29.39
N GLN A 401 -18.78 -2.68 -28.68
CA GLN A 401 -19.59 -3.83 -28.30
C GLN A 401 -20.23 -3.60 -26.93
N LYS A 402 -21.53 -3.91 -26.80
CA LYS A 402 -22.31 -3.67 -25.57
C LYS A 402 -21.66 -4.28 -24.32
N HIS A 403 -21.08 -5.47 -24.44
CA HIS A 403 -20.54 -6.22 -23.29
C HIS A 403 -19.06 -5.98 -23.00
N THR A 404 -18.30 -5.38 -23.93
CA THR A 404 -16.85 -5.15 -23.77
C THR A 404 -16.44 -3.68 -23.88
N SER A 405 -17.38 -2.77 -24.15
CA SER A 405 -17.16 -1.33 -24.20
C SER A 405 -16.49 -0.81 -22.92
N ASP A 406 -17.01 -1.13 -21.74
CA ASP A 406 -16.51 -0.55 -20.49
C ASP A 406 -15.08 -1.00 -20.14
N MET A 407 -14.74 -2.27 -20.37
CA MET A 407 -13.37 -2.77 -20.18
C MET A 407 -12.39 -2.18 -21.21
N ALA A 408 -12.83 -2.02 -22.47
CA ALA A 408 -12.01 -1.42 -23.51
C ALA A 408 -11.71 0.05 -23.22
N ARG A 409 -12.73 0.81 -22.79
CA ARG A 409 -12.59 2.20 -22.33
C ARG A 409 -11.60 2.29 -21.16
N PHE A 410 -11.76 1.42 -20.16
CA PHE A 410 -10.91 1.42 -18.96
C PHE A 410 -9.41 1.28 -19.32
N ALA A 411 -9.07 0.46 -20.30
CA ALA A 411 -7.71 0.33 -20.81
C ALA A 411 -7.30 1.54 -21.68
N LEU A 412 -8.07 1.83 -22.74
CA LEU A 412 -7.77 2.90 -23.71
C LEU A 412 -7.60 4.27 -23.07
N GLU A 413 -8.32 4.58 -21.99
CA GLU A 413 -8.23 5.85 -21.27
C GLU A 413 -6.82 6.20 -20.80
N LYS A 414 -5.98 5.20 -20.50
CA LYS A 414 -4.60 5.41 -20.02
C LYS A 414 -3.53 5.24 -21.08
N ILE A 415 -3.88 4.70 -22.24
CA ILE A 415 -2.95 4.58 -23.37
C ILE A 415 -2.64 5.98 -23.91
N SER A 416 -1.36 6.33 -23.92
CA SER A 416 -0.90 7.64 -24.38
C SER A 416 -0.93 7.75 -25.91
N GLY A 417 -1.15 8.96 -26.42
CA GLY A 417 -1.08 9.28 -27.84
C GLY A 417 -2.42 9.37 -28.57
N VAL A 418 -2.37 9.97 -29.77
CA VAL A 418 -3.55 10.31 -30.59
C VAL A 418 -4.29 9.11 -31.18
N SER A 419 -3.68 7.91 -31.17
CA SER A 419 -4.32 6.70 -31.70
C SER A 419 -5.54 6.29 -30.86
N ALA A 420 -5.42 6.32 -29.53
CA ALA A 420 -6.54 6.03 -28.63
C ALA A 420 -7.65 7.09 -28.77
N ASP A 421 -7.28 8.37 -28.95
CA ASP A 421 -8.23 9.46 -29.18
C ASP A 421 -9.05 9.25 -30.45
N ARG A 422 -8.37 8.88 -31.56
CA ARG A 422 -9.03 8.54 -32.83
C ARG A 422 -9.96 7.34 -32.69
N ALA A 423 -9.57 6.32 -31.93
CA ALA A 423 -10.42 5.16 -31.66
C ALA A 423 -11.72 5.57 -30.94
N PHE A 424 -11.65 6.45 -29.93
CA PHE A 424 -12.84 7.00 -29.29
C PHE A 424 -13.70 7.85 -30.22
N ILE A 425 -13.09 8.73 -31.03
CA ILE A 425 -13.84 9.56 -32.00
C ILE A 425 -14.57 8.69 -33.04
N LYS A 426 -13.89 7.67 -33.57
CA LYS A 426 -14.49 6.72 -34.51
C LYS A 426 -15.61 5.91 -33.84
N GLY A 427 -15.38 5.40 -32.63
CA GLY A 427 -16.40 4.69 -31.85
C GLY A 427 -17.62 5.57 -31.55
N LEU A 428 -17.43 6.88 -31.29
CA LEU A 428 -18.51 7.82 -31.05
C LEU A 428 -19.47 7.92 -32.25
N ALA A 429 -18.94 7.91 -33.46
CA ALA A 429 -19.71 8.07 -34.69
C ALA A 429 -20.67 6.88 -34.97
N ILE A 430 -20.32 5.68 -34.49
CA ILE A 430 -21.04 4.44 -34.83
C ILE A 430 -21.73 3.77 -33.64
N SER A 431 -21.50 4.25 -32.41
CA SER A 431 -22.13 3.70 -31.20
C SER A 431 -23.47 4.37 -30.86
N SER A 432 -24.28 3.75 -30.01
CA SER A 432 -25.53 4.30 -29.48
C SER A 432 -25.74 3.87 -28.02
N GLY A 433 -26.75 4.44 -27.34
CA GLY A 433 -27.11 4.09 -25.96
C GLY A 433 -25.95 4.23 -24.96
N ASN A 434 -25.86 3.28 -24.02
CA ASN A 434 -24.85 3.29 -22.95
C ASN A 434 -23.41 3.24 -23.47
N VAL A 435 -23.16 2.55 -24.59
CA VAL A 435 -21.83 2.50 -25.22
C VAL A 435 -21.39 3.90 -25.66
N ARG A 436 -22.29 4.66 -26.32
CA ARG A 436 -22.02 6.04 -26.73
C ARG A 436 -21.75 6.94 -25.53
N ILE A 437 -22.60 6.89 -24.50
CA ILE A 437 -22.44 7.67 -23.26
C ILE A 437 -21.07 7.39 -22.62
N GLY A 438 -20.66 6.13 -22.64
CA GLY A 438 -19.35 5.74 -22.16
C GLY A 438 -18.19 6.36 -22.95
N ILE A 439 -18.24 6.25 -24.27
CA ILE A 439 -17.22 6.83 -25.16
C ILE A 439 -17.13 8.36 -24.95
N ILE A 440 -18.27 9.04 -24.86
CA ILE A 440 -18.34 10.47 -24.54
C ILE A 440 -17.61 10.81 -23.24
N SER A 441 -17.87 10.05 -22.18
CA SER A 441 -17.19 10.24 -20.88
C SER A 441 -15.67 10.08 -21.00
N SER A 442 -15.22 9.09 -21.77
CA SER A 442 -13.80 8.79 -21.99
C SER A 442 -13.09 9.89 -22.77
N LEU A 443 -13.75 10.46 -23.79
CA LEU A 443 -13.26 11.63 -24.55
C LEU A 443 -13.08 12.85 -23.63
N GLY A 444 -14.04 13.07 -22.73
CA GLY A 444 -13.95 14.11 -21.70
C GLY A 444 -12.77 13.89 -20.76
N GLN A 445 -12.65 12.70 -20.18
CA GLN A 445 -11.60 12.34 -19.23
C GLN A 445 -10.19 12.49 -19.82
N ARG A 446 -10.03 12.14 -21.09
CA ARG A 446 -8.78 12.29 -21.85
C ARG A 446 -8.56 13.71 -22.40
N LYS A 447 -9.55 14.59 -22.30
CA LYS A 447 -9.53 15.96 -22.83
C LYS A 447 -9.23 16.04 -24.33
N VAL A 448 -9.83 15.15 -25.12
CA VAL A 448 -9.57 15.03 -26.56
C VAL A 448 -10.11 16.25 -27.32
N GLN A 449 -9.21 17.11 -27.80
CA GLN A 449 -9.55 18.39 -28.43
C GLN A 449 -10.36 18.22 -29.72
N ASP A 450 -9.97 17.29 -30.59
CA ASP A 450 -10.62 17.03 -31.87
C ASP A 450 -12.07 16.52 -31.75
N SER A 451 -12.49 16.13 -30.54
CA SER A 451 -13.85 15.63 -30.28
C SER A 451 -14.87 16.73 -30.01
N VAL A 452 -14.44 17.98 -29.78
CA VAL A 452 -15.31 19.08 -29.33
C VAL A 452 -16.47 19.34 -30.29
N ALA A 453 -16.21 19.39 -31.60
CA ALA A 453 -17.26 19.60 -32.60
C ALA A 453 -18.30 18.46 -32.62
N ALA A 454 -17.85 17.20 -32.48
CA ALA A 454 -18.73 16.05 -32.44
C ALA A 454 -19.58 16.02 -31.15
N LEU A 455 -18.96 16.29 -30.00
CA LEU A 455 -19.65 16.40 -28.72
C LEU A 455 -20.65 17.58 -28.70
N GLY A 456 -20.32 18.68 -29.35
CA GLY A 456 -21.21 19.84 -29.46
C GLY A 456 -22.53 19.53 -30.17
N LYS A 457 -22.50 18.67 -31.20
CA LYS A 457 -23.72 18.17 -31.85
C LYS A 457 -24.56 17.33 -30.89
N LEU A 458 -23.91 16.52 -30.05
CA LEU A 458 -24.57 15.59 -29.12
C LEU A 458 -25.21 16.27 -27.91
N ILE A 459 -24.89 17.54 -27.60
CA ILE A 459 -25.66 18.32 -26.61
C ILE A 459 -27.15 18.44 -26.99
N HIS A 460 -27.46 18.34 -28.29
CA HIS A 460 -28.82 18.42 -28.82
C HIS A 460 -29.42 17.04 -29.12
N ASP A 461 -28.80 15.96 -28.64
CA ASP A 461 -29.30 14.59 -28.82
C ASP A 461 -30.65 14.42 -28.10
N SER A 462 -31.58 13.70 -28.74
CA SER A 462 -32.91 13.44 -28.16
C SER A 462 -32.83 12.58 -26.91
N ASN A 463 -31.78 11.76 -26.77
CA ASN A 463 -31.47 11.05 -25.55
C ASN A 463 -30.82 12.01 -24.53
N SER A 464 -31.58 12.37 -23.49
CA SER A 464 -31.14 13.26 -22.42
C SER A 464 -29.83 12.81 -21.75
N ALA A 465 -29.62 11.51 -21.55
CA ALA A 465 -28.39 11.00 -20.93
C ALA A 465 -27.16 11.20 -21.84
N THR A 466 -27.32 11.04 -23.16
CA THR A 466 -26.29 11.37 -24.15
C THR A 466 -25.96 12.86 -24.13
N ALA A 467 -26.98 13.73 -24.13
CA ALA A 467 -26.79 15.18 -24.09
C ALA A 467 -26.08 15.66 -22.81
N VAL A 468 -26.48 15.11 -21.66
CA VAL A 468 -25.84 15.38 -20.35
C VAL A 468 -24.39 14.93 -20.35
N ALA A 469 -24.10 13.72 -20.84
CA ALA A 469 -22.73 13.22 -20.95
C ALA A 469 -21.87 14.10 -21.88
N ALA A 470 -22.44 14.55 -23.01
CA ALA A 470 -21.73 15.40 -23.96
C ALA A 470 -21.38 16.76 -23.35
N ALA A 471 -22.32 17.38 -22.63
CA ALA A 471 -22.07 18.61 -21.89
C ALA A 471 -20.97 18.42 -20.84
N ALA A 472 -21.03 17.33 -20.06
CA ALA A 472 -20.01 17.00 -19.07
C ALA A 472 -18.62 16.85 -19.71
N ALA A 473 -18.51 16.09 -20.81
CA ALA A 473 -17.26 15.85 -21.52
C ALA A 473 -16.63 17.15 -22.06
N LEU A 474 -17.45 18.03 -22.65
CA LEU A 474 -17.01 19.35 -23.11
C LEU A 474 -16.46 20.20 -21.95
N GLY A 475 -17.09 20.13 -20.78
CA GLY A 475 -16.60 20.79 -19.56
C GLY A 475 -15.27 20.24 -19.06
N GLN A 476 -14.96 18.97 -19.33
CA GLN A 476 -13.66 18.38 -18.96
C GLN A 476 -12.55 18.76 -19.96
N ILE A 477 -12.88 18.82 -21.25
CA ILE A 477 -11.97 19.24 -22.33
C ILE A 477 -11.59 20.70 -22.14
N ALA A 478 -12.57 21.55 -21.81
CA ALA A 478 -12.38 22.92 -21.32
C ALA A 478 -11.44 23.79 -22.20
N ASN A 479 -11.65 23.76 -23.51
CA ASN A 479 -11.00 24.66 -24.46
C ASN A 479 -11.93 25.83 -24.87
N PRO A 480 -11.44 26.87 -25.56
CA PRO A 480 -12.27 28.01 -25.98
C PRO A 480 -13.50 27.62 -26.81
N GLU A 481 -13.38 26.63 -27.69
CA GLU A 481 -14.48 26.16 -28.54
C GLU A 481 -15.57 25.45 -27.71
N ALA A 482 -15.18 24.56 -26.79
CA ALA A 482 -16.07 23.89 -25.87
C ALA A 482 -16.80 24.88 -24.96
N PHE A 483 -16.10 25.92 -24.47
CA PHE A 483 -16.72 27.03 -23.77
C PHE A 483 -17.77 27.75 -24.63
N GLY A 484 -17.46 28.04 -25.90
CA GLY A 484 -18.39 28.68 -26.83
C GLY A 484 -19.66 27.83 -27.05
N ILE A 485 -19.50 26.52 -27.19
CA ILE A 485 -20.61 25.56 -27.33
C ILE A 485 -21.47 25.53 -26.06
N LEU A 486 -20.85 25.32 -24.89
CA LEU A 486 -21.56 25.25 -23.61
C LEU A 486 -22.25 26.58 -23.26
N SER A 487 -21.64 27.71 -23.59
CA SER A 487 -22.22 29.04 -23.37
C SER A 487 -23.49 29.27 -24.17
N LYS A 488 -23.55 28.78 -25.42
CA LYS A 488 -24.76 28.80 -26.25
C LYS A 488 -25.81 27.83 -25.72
N ALA A 489 -25.37 26.66 -25.24
CA ALA A 489 -26.25 25.64 -24.68
C ALA A 489 -26.93 26.12 -23.39
N LEU A 490 -26.23 26.85 -22.51
CA LEU A 490 -26.73 27.29 -21.21
C LEU A 490 -28.07 28.05 -21.30
N THR A 491 -28.23 28.88 -22.32
CA THR A 491 -29.45 29.69 -22.52
C THR A 491 -30.56 28.95 -23.27
N ARG A 492 -30.26 27.79 -23.85
CA ARG A 492 -31.18 27.02 -24.71
C ARG A 492 -31.67 25.72 -24.07
N THR A 493 -31.06 25.30 -22.96
CA THR A 493 -31.41 24.08 -22.24
C THR A 493 -32.16 24.40 -20.95
N GLN A 494 -32.90 23.41 -20.43
CA GLN A 494 -33.64 23.51 -19.16
C GLN A 494 -33.45 22.22 -18.34
N GLY A 495 -33.92 22.21 -17.10
CA GLY A 495 -33.89 21.03 -16.22
C GLY A 495 -32.48 20.51 -15.95
N LEU A 496 -32.33 19.18 -15.91
CA LEU A 496 -31.07 18.51 -15.58
C LEU A 496 -29.93 18.86 -16.55
N LEU A 497 -30.23 19.01 -17.85
CA LEU A 497 -29.22 19.36 -18.85
C LEU A 497 -28.66 20.77 -18.62
N GLN A 498 -29.50 21.75 -18.26
CA GLN A 498 -29.03 23.10 -17.95
C GLN A 498 -28.12 23.13 -16.71
N ILE A 499 -28.48 22.34 -15.69
CA ILE A 499 -27.66 22.19 -14.48
C ILE A 499 -26.28 21.61 -14.85
N GLN A 500 -26.25 20.55 -15.67
CA GLN A 500 -24.99 19.95 -16.12
C GLN A 500 -24.17 20.91 -16.97
N VAL A 501 -24.79 21.67 -17.89
CA VAL A 501 -24.09 22.67 -18.71
C VAL A 501 -23.47 23.76 -17.81
N ALA A 502 -24.20 24.24 -16.80
CA ALA A 502 -23.69 25.23 -15.86
C ALA A 502 -22.51 24.69 -15.02
N ALA A 503 -22.58 23.44 -14.55
CA ALA A 503 -21.47 22.76 -13.87
C ALA A 503 -20.26 22.57 -14.80
N SER A 504 -20.50 22.24 -16.07
CA SER A 504 -19.46 22.05 -17.08
C SER A 504 -18.76 23.36 -17.41
N LEU A 505 -19.49 24.49 -17.44
CA LEU A 505 -18.91 25.82 -17.55
C LEU A 505 -18.05 26.18 -16.34
N LEU A 506 -18.49 25.89 -15.10
CA LEU A 506 -17.63 26.10 -13.92
C LEU A 506 -16.29 25.35 -14.05
N LYS A 507 -16.33 24.09 -14.52
CA LYS A 507 -15.12 23.30 -14.77
C LYS A 507 -14.23 23.93 -15.86
N CYS A 508 -14.81 24.51 -16.91
CA CYS A 508 -14.04 25.31 -17.88
C CYS A 508 -13.34 26.49 -17.21
N ALA A 509 -14.05 27.23 -16.34
CA ALA A 509 -13.48 28.38 -15.66
C ALA A 509 -12.30 27.99 -14.74
N GLU A 510 -12.42 26.89 -14.00
CA GLU A 510 -11.35 26.34 -13.15
C GLU A 510 -10.12 25.92 -13.98
N GLN A 511 -10.34 25.29 -15.14
CA GLN A 511 -9.26 24.90 -16.04
C GLN A 511 -8.56 26.12 -16.64
N PHE A 512 -9.30 27.13 -17.09
CA PHE A 512 -8.72 28.39 -17.58
C PHE A 512 -7.94 29.11 -16.48
N HIS A 513 -8.44 29.09 -15.25
CA HIS A 513 -7.73 29.63 -14.10
C HIS A 513 -6.40 28.89 -13.85
N THR A 514 -6.41 27.55 -13.87
CA THR A 514 -5.19 26.71 -13.74
C THR A 514 -4.18 27.00 -14.85
N GLN A 515 -4.66 27.32 -16.06
CA GLN A 515 -3.83 27.73 -17.20
C GLN A 515 -3.43 29.21 -17.15
N LYS A 516 -3.72 29.94 -16.07
CA LYS A 516 -3.49 31.39 -15.90
C LYS A 516 -4.22 32.27 -16.92
N ASN A 517 -5.22 31.73 -17.62
CA ASN A 517 -6.08 32.52 -18.50
C ASN A 517 -7.26 33.12 -17.71
N LEU A 518 -6.92 34.10 -16.86
CA LEU A 518 -7.87 34.73 -15.93
C LEU A 518 -9.00 35.45 -16.67
N LYS A 519 -8.73 36.00 -17.86
CA LYS A 519 -9.73 36.67 -18.69
C LYS A 519 -10.85 35.71 -19.09
N MET A 520 -10.51 34.55 -19.66
CA MET A 520 -11.54 33.57 -20.04
C MET A 520 -12.26 32.97 -18.83
N ALA A 521 -11.55 32.74 -17.72
CA ALA A 521 -12.20 32.30 -16.48
C ALA A 521 -13.25 33.32 -16.00
N ALA A 522 -12.90 34.61 -15.97
CA ALA A 522 -13.80 35.70 -15.60
C ALA A 522 -15.01 35.80 -16.54
N ASP A 523 -14.82 35.64 -17.85
CA ASP A 523 -15.90 35.64 -18.84
C ASP A 523 -16.92 34.51 -18.57
N VAL A 524 -16.43 33.33 -18.19
CA VAL A 524 -17.29 32.19 -17.84
C VAL A 524 -18.07 32.48 -16.56
N TYR A 525 -17.41 32.96 -15.51
CA TYR A 525 -18.08 33.29 -14.24
C TYR A 525 -19.15 34.37 -14.43
N LYS A 526 -18.84 35.42 -15.20
CA LYS A 526 -19.79 36.48 -15.55
C LYS A 526 -21.03 35.92 -16.25
N LYS A 527 -20.85 34.96 -17.17
CA LYS A 527 -21.98 34.31 -17.87
C LYS A 527 -22.88 33.53 -16.90
N LEU A 528 -22.28 32.79 -15.97
CA LEU A 528 -23.01 32.02 -14.96
C LEU A 528 -23.78 32.93 -14.00
N LEU A 529 -23.17 34.03 -13.55
CA LEU A 529 -23.82 35.02 -12.67
C LEU A 529 -25.06 35.67 -13.31
N ASN A 530 -25.02 35.92 -14.61
CA ASN A 530 -26.11 36.57 -15.35
C ASN A 530 -27.24 35.60 -15.79
N THR A 531 -27.14 34.32 -15.47
CA THR A 531 -28.14 33.31 -15.84
C THR A 531 -28.99 32.92 -14.64
N LYS A 532 -30.28 32.64 -14.84
CA LYS A 532 -31.20 32.14 -13.79
C LYS A 532 -30.94 30.65 -13.46
N ILE A 533 -29.72 30.34 -13.06
CA ILE A 533 -29.29 29.01 -12.58
C ILE A 533 -29.36 28.93 -11.05
N SER A 534 -29.07 27.74 -10.51
CA SER A 534 -29.08 27.48 -9.07
C SER A 534 -28.23 28.51 -8.30
N LEU A 535 -28.67 28.83 -7.08
CA LEU A 535 -27.96 29.79 -6.25
C LEU A 535 -26.53 29.34 -5.95
N THR A 536 -26.32 28.06 -5.69
CA THR A 536 -25.00 27.47 -5.38
C THR A 536 -24.02 27.68 -6.53
N THR A 537 -24.43 27.44 -7.78
CA THR A 537 -23.57 27.65 -8.95
C THR A 537 -23.26 29.14 -9.15
N ARG A 538 -24.20 30.05 -8.91
CA ARG A 538 -23.92 31.50 -8.95
C ARG A 538 -22.96 31.94 -7.86
N GLN A 539 -23.08 31.41 -6.64
CA GLN A 539 -22.16 31.72 -5.56
C GLN A 539 -20.75 31.19 -5.84
N ALA A 540 -20.62 29.98 -6.40
CA ALA A 540 -19.34 29.45 -6.87
C ALA A 540 -18.74 30.32 -7.97
N ALA A 541 -19.55 30.78 -8.92
CA ALA A 541 -19.11 31.69 -9.97
C ALA A 541 -18.65 33.05 -9.40
N MET A 542 -19.36 33.61 -8.41
CA MET A 542 -18.94 34.85 -7.74
C MET A 542 -17.58 34.68 -7.04
N LYS A 543 -17.40 33.59 -6.30
CA LYS A 543 -16.11 33.29 -5.65
C LYS A 543 -14.99 33.19 -6.69
N GLY A 544 -15.22 32.45 -7.77
CA GLY A 544 -14.28 32.33 -8.88
C GLY A 544 -13.96 33.66 -9.55
N MET A 545 -14.96 34.54 -9.70
CA MET A 545 -14.78 35.88 -10.27
C MET A 545 -13.89 36.76 -9.40
N ILE A 546 -14.05 36.70 -8.08
CA ILE A 546 -13.18 37.39 -7.11
C ILE A 546 -11.74 36.88 -7.23
N ILE A 547 -11.54 35.57 -7.29
CA ILE A 547 -10.21 34.96 -7.44
C ILE A 547 -9.58 35.38 -8.78
N ALA A 548 -10.35 35.36 -9.87
CA ALA A 548 -9.88 35.75 -11.20
C ALA A 548 -9.54 37.25 -11.31
N ALA A 549 -10.07 38.10 -10.42
CA ALA A 549 -9.76 39.53 -10.36
C ALA A 549 -8.33 39.82 -9.87
N GLY A 550 -7.64 38.86 -9.24
CA GLY A 550 -6.26 39.02 -8.81
C GLY A 550 -6.08 40.25 -7.90
N ASN A 551 -5.27 41.22 -8.34
CA ASN A 551 -5.00 42.45 -7.59
C ASN A 551 -6.28 43.29 -7.32
N ASP A 552 -7.31 43.16 -8.16
CA ASP A 552 -8.59 43.86 -8.00
C ASP A 552 -9.58 43.12 -7.07
N ALA A 553 -9.20 41.96 -6.52
CA ALA A 553 -10.08 41.15 -5.67
C ALA A 553 -10.60 41.92 -4.46
N ARG A 554 -9.78 42.77 -3.82
CA ARG A 554 -10.19 43.63 -2.71
C ARG A 554 -11.35 44.54 -3.11
N LYS A 555 -11.19 45.27 -4.22
CA LYS A 555 -12.22 46.18 -4.74
C LYS A 555 -13.50 45.41 -5.07
N MET A 556 -13.37 44.26 -5.73
CA MET A 556 -14.52 43.43 -6.09
C MET A 556 -15.29 42.91 -4.87
N ILE A 557 -14.60 42.46 -3.81
CA ILE A 557 -15.27 42.04 -2.57
C ILE A 557 -16.07 43.20 -1.98
N LEU A 558 -15.49 44.41 -1.91
CA LEU A 558 -16.19 45.60 -1.40
C LEU A 558 -17.41 45.95 -2.26
N ASP A 559 -17.29 45.90 -3.58
CA ASP A 559 -18.39 46.19 -4.51
C ASP A 559 -19.52 45.17 -4.37
N VAL A 560 -19.21 43.88 -4.19
CA VAL A 560 -20.20 42.83 -3.96
C VAL A 560 -20.92 43.02 -2.63
N LEU A 561 -20.20 43.37 -1.56
CA LEU A 561 -20.78 43.62 -0.24
C LEU A 561 -21.67 44.88 -0.20
N LYS A 562 -21.40 45.87 -1.06
CA LYS A 562 -22.25 47.06 -1.26
C LYS A 562 -23.48 46.78 -2.13
N SER A 563 -23.48 45.68 -2.88
CA SER A 563 -24.55 45.37 -3.81
C SER A 563 -25.85 45.02 -3.08
N LYS A 564 -26.99 45.16 -3.78
CA LYS A 564 -28.30 44.75 -3.24
C LYS A 564 -28.50 43.22 -3.22
N ASP A 565 -27.65 42.46 -3.92
CA ASP A 565 -27.77 41.00 -3.98
C ASP A 565 -27.11 40.33 -2.76
N LYS A 566 -27.85 40.32 -1.66
CA LYS A 566 -27.44 39.68 -0.40
C LYS A 566 -27.02 38.21 -0.55
N LYS A 567 -27.49 37.53 -1.60
CA LYS A 567 -27.13 36.12 -1.83
C LYS A 567 -25.69 35.98 -2.32
N MET A 568 -25.11 37.03 -2.91
CA MET A 568 -23.70 37.09 -3.34
C MET A 568 -22.74 37.53 -2.22
N HIS A 569 -23.24 37.96 -1.07
CA HIS A 569 -22.38 38.33 0.05
C HIS A 569 -21.62 37.12 0.62
N ILE A 570 -22.21 35.93 0.63
CA ILE A 570 -21.59 34.70 1.15
C ILE A 570 -20.20 34.44 0.52
N PRO A 571 -20.08 34.31 -0.81
CA PRO A 571 -18.77 34.09 -1.44
C PRO A 571 -17.80 35.25 -1.19
N ALA A 572 -18.26 36.51 -1.18
CA ALA A 572 -17.42 37.66 -0.87
C ALA A 572 -16.87 37.62 0.57
N ILE A 573 -17.73 37.37 1.56
CA ILE A 573 -17.36 37.21 2.98
C ILE A 573 -16.35 36.07 3.14
N SER A 574 -16.57 34.94 2.46
CA SER A 574 -15.67 33.78 2.54
C SER A 574 -14.24 34.08 2.06
N MET A 575 -14.06 35.13 1.26
CA MET A 575 -12.77 35.52 0.70
C MET A 575 -12.09 36.66 1.45
N VAL A 576 -12.74 37.22 2.48
CA VAL A 576 -12.19 38.35 3.22
C VAL A 576 -10.84 37.99 3.88
N ARG A 577 -10.70 36.81 4.50
CA ARG A 577 -9.44 36.40 5.16
C ARG A 577 -8.28 36.16 4.20
N ASP A 578 -8.57 35.70 3.00
CA ASP A 578 -7.53 35.38 2.01
C ASP A 578 -7.09 36.64 1.25
N THR A 579 -7.87 37.72 1.33
CA THR A 579 -7.70 38.92 0.49
C THR A 579 -7.34 40.17 1.29
N PHE A 580 -7.82 40.29 2.54
CA PHE A 580 -7.58 41.44 3.41
C PHE A 580 -6.63 41.07 4.54
N ASP A 581 -5.80 42.02 4.93
CA ASP A 581 -4.89 41.97 6.06
C ASP A 581 -5.28 43.04 7.09
N GLY A 582 -4.54 43.11 8.20
CA GLY A 582 -4.78 44.10 9.25
C GLY A 582 -4.78 45.55 8.77
N SER A 583 -3.95 45.89 7.77
CA SER A 583 -3.87 47.25 7.25
C SER A 583 -5.08 47.64 6.38
N THR A 584 -5.79 46.65 5.84
CA THR A 584 -6.82 46.87 4.82
C THR A 584 -8.23 46.46 5.24
N ILE A 585 -8.37 45.67 6.30
CA ILE A 585 -9.66 45.17 6.81
C ILE A 585 -10.64 46.29 7.21
N GLN A 586 -10.12 47.47 7.55
CA GLN A 586 -10.93 48.63 7.91
C GLN A 586 -11.98 48.99 6.83
N SER A 587 -11.63 48.79 5.55
CA SER A 587 -12.54 49.02 4.42
C SER A 587 -13.75 48.08 4.43
N VAL A 588 -13.59 46.84 4.90
CA VAL A 588 -14.68 45.86 5.07
C VAL A 588 -15.50 46.20 6.32
N CYS A 589 -14.83 46.58 7.41
CA CYS A 589 -15.48 47.00 8.65
C CYS A 589 -16.41 48.21 8.45
N ALA A 590 -16.02 49.17 7.59
CA ALA A 590 -16.83 50.34 7.27
C ALA A 590 -18.20 49.98 6.65
N LEU A 591 -18.32 48.82 5.98
CA LEU A 591 -19.58 48.36 5.37
C LEU A 591 -20.49 47.65 6.37
N LEU A 592 -19.95 47.12 7.47
CA LEU A 592 -20.67 46.28 8.42
C LEU A 592 -21.99 46.90 8.95
N PRO A 593 -22.10 48.21 9.23
CA PRO A 593 -23.35 48.82 9.68
C PRO A 593 -24.49 48.73 8.64
N GLU A 594 -24.16 48.84 7.35
CA GLU A 594 -25.11 48.91 6.23
C GLU A 594 -25.52 47.52 5.71
N LEU A 595 -24.75 46.47 6.05
CA LEU A 595 -25.03 45.11 5.59
C LEU A 595 -26.37 44.56 6.12
N PRO A 596 -27.06 43.68 5.39
CA PRO A 596 -28.21 42.93 5.93
C PRO A 596 -27.83 42.08 7.15
N ALA A 597 -28.77 41.83 8.05
CA ALA A 597 -28.55 41.04 9.28
C ALA A 597 -27.86 39.69 9.01
N THR A 598 -28.29 38.95 7.98
CA THR A 598 -27.69 37.67 7.58
C THR A 598 -26.21 37.80 7.20
N SER A 599 -25.83 38.90 6.55
CA SER A 599 -24.44 39.17 6.14
C SER A 599 -23.59 39.63 7.31
N LYS A 600 -24.15 40.41 8.24
CA LYS A 600 -23.45 40.76 9.51
C LYS A 600 -23.10 39.50 10.29
N ILE A 601 -24.08 38.60 10.49
CA ILE A 601 -23.90 37.33 11.21
C ILE A 601 -22.77 36.48 10.60
N GLN A 602 -22.67 36.45 9.27
CA GLN A 602 -21.63 35.69 8.56
C GLN A 602 -20.25 36.36 8.61
N LEU A 603 -20.20 37.70 8.59
CA LEU A 603 -18.96 38.45 8.56
C LEU A 603 -18.30 38.57 9.95
N LEU A 604 -19.08 38.62 11.04
CA LEU A 604 -18.56 38.78 12.40
C LEU A 604 -17.56 37.68 12.84
N PRO A 605 -17.82 36.37 12.60
CA PRO A 605 -16.83 35.33 12.85
C PRO A 605 -15.54 35.51 12.05
N VAL A 606 -15.65 36.03 10.83
CA VAL A 606 -14.49 36.32 9.98
C VAL A 606 -13.66 37.45 10.58
N LEU A 607 -14.31 38.54 11.00
CA LEU A 607 -13.67 39.68 11.66
C LEU A 607 -13.00 39.31 12.99
N SER A 608 -13.49 38.31 13.72
CA SER A 608 -12.86 37.84 14.98
C SER A 608 -11.42 37.31 14.83
N HIS A 609 -10.92 37.16 13.60
CA HIS A 609 -9.55 36.73 13.31
C HIS A 609 -8.55 37.88 13.19
N TYR A 610 -9.03 39.12 13.11
CA TYR A 610 -8.24 40.34 12.97
C TYR A 610 -7.99 40.92 14.36
N LYS A 611 -6.76 41.36 14.68
CA LYS A 611 -6.39 41.80 16.05
C LYS A 611 -6.44 43.32 16.22
N GLU A 612 -6.81 44.03 15.17
CA GLU A 612 -6.74 45.47 15.10
C GLU A 612 -7.81 46.09 16.01
N GLN A 613 -7.40 47.07 16.82
CA GLN A 613 -8.28 47.75 17.77
C GLN A 613 -9.51 48.38 17.10
N ALA A 614 -9.38 48.87 15.86
CA ALA A 614 -10.50 49.40 15.10
C ALA A 614 -11.57 48.33 14.79
N VAL A 615 -11.16 47.08 14.54
CA VAL A 615 -12.07 45.95 14.34
C VAL A 615 -12.79 45.62 15.65
N LEU A 616 -12.05 45.61 16.77
CA LEU A 616 -12.65 45.42 18.09
C LEU A 616 -13.73 46.45 18.40
N GLN A 617 -13.43 47.74 18.23
CA GLN A 617 -14.41 48.82 18.46
C GLN A 617 -15.63 48.70 17.55
N MET A 618 -15.44 48.28 16.30
CA MET A 618 -16.55 48.02 15.38
C MET A 618 -17.44 46.86 15.88
N VAL A 619 -16.85 45.73 16.29
CA VAL A 619 -17.62 44.58 16.81
C VAL A 619 -18.34 44.94 18.12
N ILE A 620 -17.71 45.72 19.01
CA ILE A 620 -18.35 46.28 20.21
C ILE A 620 -19.58 47.11 19.84
N ASN A 621 -19.50 47.96 18.82
CA ASN A 621 -20.66 48.75 18.40
C ASN A 621 -21.81 47.86 17.86
N VAL A 622 -21.49 46.73 17.21
CA VAL A 622 -22.49 45.79 16.69
C VAL A 622 -23.25 45.04 17.80
N THR A 623 -22.69 44.91 19.01
CA THR A 623 -23.45 44.33 20.14
C THR A 623 -24.66 45.17 20.54
N LYS A 624 -24.77 46.42 20.07
CA LYS A 624 -25.93 47.31 20.25
C LYS A 624 -26.96 47.22 19.13
N SER A 625 -26.85 46.24 18.23
CA SER A 625 -27.77 46.04 17.11
C SER A 625 -29.21 45.82 17.58
N LYS A 626 -30.19 46.31 16.81
CA LYS A 626 -31.63 46.02 17.05
C LYS A 626 -31.96 44.53 16.83
N GLU A 627 -31.20 43.86 15.96
CA GLU A 627 -31.37 42.46 15.62
C GLU A 627 -30.66 41.54 16.62
N GLU A 628 -31.41 40.69 17.32
CA GLU A 628 -30.90 39.78 18.38
C GLU A 628 -29.80 38.84 17.87
N MET A 629 -30.04 38.15 16.75
CA MET A 629 -29.06 37.22 16.17
C MET A 629 -27.75 37.90 15.75
N VAL A 630 -27.79 39.20 15.42
CA VAL A 630 -26.58 39.98 15.12
C VAL A 630 -25.83 40.30 16.40
N ARG A 631 -26.52 40.65 17.49
CA ARG A 631 -25.89 40.86 18.81
C ARG A 631 -25.20 39.59 19.29
N ILE A 632 -25.88 38.45 19.23
CA ILE A 632 -25.32 37.13 19.58
C ILE A 632 -24.04 36.83 18.80
N ALA A 633 -24.07 37.03 17.47
CA ALA A 633 -22.89 36.82 16.63
C ALA A 633 -21.72 37.75 16.99
N ALA A 634 -22.01 39.01 17.36
CA ALA A 634 -21.00 39.96 17.79
C ALA A 634 -20.41 39.58 19.15
N LEU A 635 -21.24 39.16 20.11
CA LEU A 635 -20.78 38.65 21.40
C LEU A 635 -19.83 37.46 21.20
N HIS A 636 -20.22 36.47 20.40
CA HIS A 636 -19.34 35.34 20.07
C HIS A 636 -18.02 35.75 19.41
N ALA A 637 -18.02 36.77 18.56
CA ALA A 637 -16.79 37.30 17.96
C ALA A 637 -15.87 37.93 19.04
N LEU A 638 -16.44 38.63 20.03
CA LEU A 638 -15.68 39.21 21.15
C LEU A 638 -15.00 38.17 22.02
N LYS A 639 -15.47 36.92 22.08
CA LYS A 639 -14.74 35.84 22.78
C LYS A 639 -13.28 35.71 22.33
N LYS A 640 -13.02 35.88 21.03
CA LYS A 640 -11.69 35.75 20.43
C LYS A 640 -10.98 37.09 20.26
N LEU A 641 -11.75 38.14 19.96
CA LEU A 641 -11.26 39.47 19.63
C LEU A 641 -11.08 40.38 20.85
N GLY A 642 -11.91 40.18 21.87
CA GLY A 642 -12.04 41.08 23.01
C GLY A 642 -10.80 41.10 23.91
N ASP A 643 -10.55 42.28 24.45
CA ASP A 643 -9.52 42.54 25.47
C ASP A 643 -10.18 42.93 26.80
N ALA A 644 -9.38 43.40 27.77
CA ALA A 644 -9.87 43.80 29.09
C ALA A 644 -10.98 44.87 29.05
N SER A 645 -11.04 45.70 28.00
CA SER A 645 -12.09 46.72 27.85
C SER A 645 -13.49 46.11 27.64
N CYS A 646 -13.56 44.86 27.17
CA CYS A 646 -14.82 44.16 26.90
C CYS A 646 -15.48 43.57 28.15
N VAL A 647 -14.74 43.42 29.26
CA VAL A 647 -15.23 42.72 30.46
C VAL A 647 -16.53 43.33 30.99
N ASN A 648 -16.56 44.66 31.14
CA ASN A 648 -17.75 45.34 31.65
C ASN A 648 -18.94 45.20 30.68
N LEU A 649 -18.70 45.36 29.38
CA LEU A 649 -19.74 45.20 28.35
C LEU A 649 -20.34 43.80 28.36
N LEU A 650 -19.50 42.75 28.36
CA LEU A 650 -19.98 41.37 28.34
C LEU A 650 -20.72 41.00 29.63
N ALA A 651 -20.25 41.47 30.78
CA ALA A 651 -20.96 41.31 32.05
C ALA A 651 -22.32 42.04 32.04
N GLN A 652 -22.38 43.26 31.48
CA GLN A 652 -23.63 44.01 31.33
C GLN A 652 -24.62 43.27 30.42
N CYS A 653 -24.17 42.79 29.27
CA CYS A 653 -25.00 42.00 28.36
C CYS A 653 -25.53 40.74 29.07
N ALA A 654 -24.68 39.99 29.77
CA ALA A 654 -25.11 38.82 30.52
C ALA A 654 -26.14 39.15 31.62
N ALA A 655 -25.97 40.27 32.33
CA ALA A 655 -26.86 40.70 33.40
C ALA A 655 -28.21 41.26 32.93
N ARG A 656 -28.31 41.73 31.68
CA ARG A 656 -29.46 42.51 31.18
C ARG A 656 -30.26 41.81 30.08
N THR A 657 -29.71 40.75 29.48
CA THR A 657 -30.37 39.95 28.45
C THR A 657 -30.77 38.59 29.01
N ASP A 658 -31.51 37.78 28.28
CA ASP A 658 -31.91 36.43 28.63
C ASP A 658 -31.63 35.44 27.49
N GLY A 659 -32.05 34.19 27.68
CA GLY A 659 -31.94 33.14 26.68
C GLY A 659 -30.55 33.00 26.06
N THR A 660 -30.51 32.91 24.73
CA THR A 660 -29.28 32.66 23.96
C THR A 660 -28.30 33.84 23.97
N GLU A 661 -28.80 35.07 24.10
CA GLU A 661 -27.95 36.28 24.16
C GLU A 661 -27.15 36.35 25.46
N ARG A 662 -27.79 36.05 26.60
CA ARG A 662 -27.11 35.95 27.90
C ARG A 662 -26.01 34.90 27.86
N GLU A 663 -26.31 33.72 27.33
CA GLU A 663 -25.34 32.63 27.25
C GLU A 663 -24.19 32.96 26.29
N ALA A 664 -24.44 33.67 25.19
CA ALA A 664 -23.39 34.15 24.31
C ALA A 664 -22.46 35.15 25.03
N ALA A 665 -23.01 36.08 25.80
CA ALA A 665 -22.23 37.05 26.59
C ALA A 665 -21.37 36.37 27.66
N ARG A 666 -21.96 35.43 28.42
CA ARG A 666 -21.27 34.61 29.43
C ARG A 666 -20.12 33.80 28.84
N ASN A 667 -20.40 33.01 27.80
CA ASN A 667 -19.40 32.20 27.11
C ASN A 667 -18.26 33.03 26.53
N SER A 668 -18.54 34.27 26.15
CA SER A 668 -17.54 35.20 25.64
C SER A 668 -16.71 35.79 26.77
N LEU A 669 -17.34 36.23 27.87
CA LEU A 669 -16.66 36.76 29.06
C LEU A 669 -15.69 35.73 29.65
N TRP A 670 -16.15 34.49 29.83
CA TRP A 670 -15.32 33.41 30.38
C TRP A 670 -14.22 33.00 29.40
N GLY A 671 -14.49 33.12 28.09
CA GLY A 671 -13.58 32.72 27.02
C GLY A 671 -12.56 33.75 26.56
N LEU A 672 -12.62 34.99 27.08
CA LEU A 672 -11.66 36.05 26.73
C LEU A 672 -10.22 35.61 26.99
N LYS A 673 -9.32 35.97 26.08
CA LYS A 673 -7.89 35.60 26.15
C LYS A 673 -7.05 36.82 26.50
N GLY A 674 -6.25 36.70 27.56
CA GLY A 674 -5.34 37.77 28.01
C GLY A 674 -5.08 37.65 29.52
N GLY A 675 -3.86 37.99 29.96
CA GLY A 675 -3.48 37.93 31.38
C GLY A 675 -4.04 39.09 32.22
N ASP A 676 -4.43 40.18 31.56
CA ASP A 676 -5.04 41.37 32.13
C ASP A 676 -6.56 41.24 32.36
N ILE A 677 -7.22 40.28 31.69
CA ILE A 677 -8.67 40.04 31.78
C ILE A 677 -9.08 39.70 33.21
N ASP A 678 -8.32 38.86 33.90
CA ASP A 678 -8.65 38.42 35.25
C ASP A 678 -8.61 39.59 36.24
N GLN A 679 -7.62 40.48 36.09
CA GLN A 679 -7.54 41.72 36.86
C GLN A 679 -8.70 42.66 36.52
N ALA A 680 -9.07 42.78 35.25
CA ALA A 680 -10.22 43.58 34.84
C ALA A 680 -11.53 43.05 35.44
N ILE A 681 -11.73 41.73 35.53
CA ILE A 681 -12.89 41.13 36.21
C ILE A 681 -12.92 41.49 37.69
N ILE A 682 -11.78 41.34 38.39
CA ILE A 682 -11.66 41.70 39.81
C ILE A 682 -11.97 43.19 40.02
N ILE A 683 -11.34 44.06 39.24
CA ILE A 683 -11.53 45.52 39.33
C ILE A 683 -13.00 45.89 39.08
N ASN A 684 -13.65 45.30 38.07
CA ASN A 684 -15.05 45.55 37.81
C ASN A 684 -15.95 45.03 38.94
N LEU A 685 -15.63 43.90 39.58
CA LEU A 685 -16.40 43.40 40.72
C LEU A 685 -16.25 44.29 41.97
N ILE A 686 -15.11 44.93 42.14
CA ILE A 686 -14.87 45.88 43.24
C ILE A 686 -15.63 47.18 42.99
N ARG A 687 -15.57 47.72 41.77
CA ARG A 687 -16.06 49.06 41.45
C ARG A 687 -17.55 49.14 41.15
N ASN A 688 -18.17 48.07 40.65
CA ASN A 688 -19.57 48.13 40.23
C ASN A 688 -20.53 47.81 41.39
N PRO A 689 -21.49 48.71 41.71
CA PRO A 689 -22.47 48.48 42.78
C PRO A 689 -23.66 47.62 42.34
N ASP A 690 -23.83 47.39 41.03
CA ASP A 690 -24.96 46.70 40.43
C ASP A 690 -25.02 45.20 40.81
N PRO A 691 -26.06 44.75 41.54
CA PRO A 691 -26.17 43.37 42.00
C PRO A 691 -26.13 42.31 40.89
N ASP A 692 -26.76 42.57 39.75
CA ASP A 692 -26.81 41.59 38.67
C ASP A 692 -25.50 41.52 37.90
N LEU A 693 -24.82 42.66 37.73
CA LEU A 693 -23.49 42.68 37.14
C LEU A 693 -22.48 41.95 38.03
N GLN A 694 -22.54 42.21 39.34
CA GLN A 694 -21.71 41.51 40.32
C GLN A 694 -21.93 40.00 40.26
N TYR A 695 -23.17 39.54 40.08
CA TYR A 695 -23.47 38.11 39.92
C TYR A 695 -22.68 37.49 38.75
N GLU A 696 -22.71 38.12 37.58
CA GLU A 696 -22.02 37.63 36.38
C GLU A 696 -20.49 37.67 36.53
N LEU A 697 -19.96 38.71 37.19
CA LEU A 697 -18.53 38.84 37.47
C LEU A 697 -18.04 37.79 38.49
N ILE A 698 -18.82 37.53 39.55
CA ILE A 698 -18.54 36.46 40.52
C ILE A 698 -18.57 35.09 39.82
N GLN A 699 -19.57 34.85 38.97
CA GLN A 699 -19.64 33.62 38.18
C GLN A 699 -18.39 33.48 37.30
N SER A 700 -18.00 34.56 36.61
CA SER A 700 -16.81 34.57 35.76
C SER A 700 -15.52 34.27 36.51
N ILE A 701 -15.37 34.68 37.77
CA ILE A 701 -14.22 34.33 38.62
C ILE A 701 -14.13 32.81 38.80
N GLY A 702 -15.26 32.15 39.05
CA GLY A 702 -15.35 30.70 39.20
C GLY A 702 -15.01 29.97 37.90
N GLU A 703 -15.70 30.31 36.81
CA GLU A 703 -15.53 29.66 35.49
C GLU A 703 -14.12 29.82 34.93
N ARG A 704 -13.50 30.99 35.12
CA ARG A 704 -12.12 31.27 34.69
C ARG A 704 -11.06 30.82 35.70
N ARG A 705 -11.46 30.32 36.86
CA ARG A 705 -10.58 29.87 37.95
C ARG A 705 -9.58 30.94 38.42
N ILE A 706 -10.08 32.15 38.68
CA ILE A 706 -9.23 33.28 39.10
C ILE A 706 -8.86 33.12 40.59
N TYR A 707 -7.83 32.32 40.89
CA TYR A 707 -7.40 32.01 42.25
C TYR A 707 -7.03 33.24 43.09
N GLY A 708 -6.50 34.30 42.46
CA GLY A 708 -6.19 35.57 43.13
C GLY A 708 -7.41 36.31 43.69
N ALA A 709 -8.62 35.99 43.24
CA ALA A 709 -9.86 36.63 43.69
C ALA A 709 -10.49 35.94 44.93
N LYS A 710 -9.82 34.93 45.50
CA LYS A 710 -10.36 34.11 46.58
C LYS A 710 -10.83 34.92 47.79
N SER A 711 -10.01 35.88 48.27
CA SER A 711 -10.39 36.71 49.42
C SER A 711 -11.63 37.54 49.11
N LEU A 712 -11.67 38.16 47.92
CA LEU A 712 -12.82 38.94 47.46
C LEU A 712 -14.09 38.07 47.39
N LEU A 713 -14.00 36.82 46.94
CA LEU A 713 -15.15 35.92 46.94
C LEU A 713 -15.66 35.62 48.35
N PHE A 714 -14.77 35.40 49.33
CA PHE A 714 -15.21 35.23 50.71
C PHE A 714 -15.92 36.48 51.25
N ASP A 715 -15.42 37.67 50.93
CA ASP A 715 -16.06 38.92 51.34
C ASP A 715 -17.44 39.06 50.69
N ARG A 716 -17.56 38.72 49.40
CA ARG A 716 -18.87 38.69 48.71
C ARG A 716 -19.80 37.62 49.26
N ALA A 717 -19.29 36.46 49.68
CA ALA A 717 -20.07 35.40 50.28
C ALA A 717 -20.69 35.80 51.64
N GLN A 718 -20.10 36.76 52.34
CA GLN A 718 -20.57 37.23 53.64
C GLN A 718 -21.40 38.51 53.58
N TYR A 719 -20.98 39.50 52.79
CA TYR A 719 -21.49 40.88 52.88
C TYR A 719 -22.31 41.35 51.67
N SER A 720 -22.52 40.52 50.65
CA SER A 720 -23.34 40.89 49.48
C SER A 720 -24.83 40.54 49.68
N ASN A 721 -25.66 40.87 48.68
CA ASN A 721 -27.07 40.47 48.64
C ASN A 721 -27.19 38.92 48.52
N PRO A 722 -28.36 38.32 48.87
CA PRO A 722 -28.50 36.86 48.91
C PRO A 722 -28.12 36.12 47.63
N LYS A 723 -28.44 36.68 46.46
CA LYS A 723 -28.13 36.10 45.14
C LYS A 723 -26.61 36.04 44.91
N ASN A 724 -25.89 37.11 45.25
CA ASN A 724 -24.45 37.19 45.08
C ASN A 724 -23.68 36.39 46.14
N ARG A 725 -24.21 36.27 47.37
CA ARG A 725 -23.62 35.38 48.38
C ARG A 725 -23.61 33.94 47.90
N LEU A 726 -24.76 33.46 47.40
CA LEU A 726 -24.89 32.10 46.88
C LEU A 726 -23.95 31.85 45.68
N MET A 727 -23.87 32.80 44.74
CA MET A 727 -22.95 32.69 43.61
C MET A 727 -21.49 32.72 44.04
N ALA A 728 -21.12 33.53 45.03
CA ALA A 728 -19.76 33.57 45.57
C ALA A 728 -19.37 32.24 46.24
N ILE A 729 -20.30 31.62 46.98
CA ILE A 729 -20.10 30.28 47.56
C ILE A 729 -19.87 29.25 46.44
N ARG A 730 -20.68 29.27 45.37
CA ARG A 730 -20.50 28.39 44.21
C ARG A 730 -19.17 28.61 43.48
N ALA A 731 -18.73 29.86 43.34
CA ALA A 731 -17.42 30.16 42.76
C ALA A 731 -16.28 29.69 43.69
N LEU A 732 -16.41 29.83 45.01
CA LEU A 732 -15.45 29.28 45.99
C LEU A 732 -15.35 27.76 45.90
N LYS A 733 -16.45 27.04 45.62
CA LYS A 733 -16.40 25.59 45.34
C LYS A 733 -15.38 25.26 44.26
N ILE A 734 -15.19 26.10 43.25
CA ILE A 734 -14.25 25.86 42.16
C ILE A 734 -12.81 26.22 42.58
N ILE A 735 -12.60 27.38 43.22
CA ILE A 735 -11.24 27.94 43.40
C ILE A 735 -10.66 27.85 44.83
N ALA A 736 -11.45 27.48 45.84
CA ALA A 736 -10.95 27.31 47.21
C ALA A 736 -10.03 26.09 47.32
N ALA A 737 -9.02 26.20 48.15
CA ALA A 737 -8.07 25.13 48.47
C ALA A 737 -8.43 24.49 49.82
N PRO A 738 -7.91 23.29 50.13
CA PRO A 738 -8.08 22.66 51.44
C PRO A 738 -7.72 23.56 52.63
N SER A 739 -6.74 24.44 52.47
CA SER A 739 -6.35 25.43 53.49
C SER A 739 -7.47 26.42 53.85
N ASP A 740 -8.49 26.57 53.00
CA ASP A 740 -9.60 27.49 53.20
C ASP A 740 -10.79 26.84 53.94
N LEU A 741 -10.72 25.54 54.25
CA LEU A 741 -11.78 24.80 54.97
C LEU A 741 -12.18 25.48 56.29
N PRO A 742 -11.27 25.98 57.15
CA PRO A 742 -11.67 26.70 58.37
C PRO A 742 -12.51 27.95 58.08
N ARG A 743 -12.18 28.70 57.01
CA ARG A 743 -12.92 29.91 56.62
C ARG A 743 -14.30 29.57 56.05
N LEU A 744 -14.41 28.48 55.28
CA LEU A 744 -15.71 27.99 54.78
C LEU A 744 -16.61 27.47 55.91
N LEU A 745 -16.04 26.81 56.92
CA LEU A 745 -16.77 26.35 58.10
C LEU A 745 -17.24 27.53 58.96
N SER A 746 -16.41 28.56 59.10
CA SER A 746 -16.81 29.81 59.76
C SER A 746 -17.97 30.48 59.02
N LEU A 747 -17.93 30.50 57.69
CA LEU A 747 -19.01 31.03 56.85
C LEU A 747 -20.31 30.20 57.00
N LEU A 748 -20.21 28.87 57.09
CA LEU A 748 -21.35 27.97 57.34
C LEU A 748 -22.08 28.34 58.64
N LEU A 749 -21.32 28.52 59.72
CA LEU A 749 -21.85 28.83 61.05
C LEU A 749 -22.43 30.25 61.12
N ALA A 750 -21.86 31.20 60.37
CA ALA A 750 -22.36 32.57 60.30
C ALA A 750 -23.64 32.72 59.46
N SER A 751 -23.89 31.81 58.51
CA SER A 751 -25.06 31.92 57.64
C SER A 751 -26.36 31.57 58.37
N LYS A 752 -27.38 32.42 58.19
CA LYS A 752 -28.73 32.21 58.73
C LYS A 752 -29.69 31.56 57.73
N SER A 753 -29.27 31.41 56.46
CA SER A 753 -30.09 30.87 55.37
C SER A 753 -29.80 29.39 55.19
N GLU A 754 -30.84 28.55 55.25
CA GLU A 754 -30.69 27.10 55.05
C GLU A 754 -30.18 26.76 53.64
N VAL A 755 -30.60 27.53 52.63
CA VAL A 755 -30.12 27.37 51.24
C VAL A 755 -28.63 27.66 51.14
N GLU A 756 -28.16 28.74 51.77
CA GLU A 756 -26.74 29.08 51.81
C GLU A 756 -25.96 28.04 52.61
N GLN A 757 -26.45 27.62 53.78
CA GLN A 757 -25.81 26.57 54.58
C GLN A 757 -25.67 25.26 53.80
N ASN A 758 -26.68 24.88 53.01
CA ASN A 758 -26.63 23.69 52.17
C ASN A 758 -25.56 23.80 51.07
N GLU A 759 -25.49 24.95 50.38
CA GLU A 759 -24.48 25.22 49.35
C GLU A 759 -23.07 25.33 49.92
N ILE A 760 -22.89 25.97 51.09
CA ILE A 760 -21.61 26.03 51.80
C ILE A 760 -21.20 24.60 52.19
N GLY A 761 -22.12 23.77 52.68
CA GLY A 761 -21.81 22.37 52.97
C GLY A 761 -21.38 21.56 51.75
N ASN A 762 -22.03 21.78 50.60
CA ASN A 762 -21.59 21.18 49.31
C ASN A 762 -20.21 21.68 48.90
N THR A 763 -19.92 22.95 49.16
CA THR A 763 -18.64 23.61 48.89
C THR A 763 -17.53 23.04 49.76
N VAL A 764 -17.77 22.91 51.07
CA VAL A 764 -16.85 22.28 52.02
C VAL A 764 -16.56 20.83 51.62
N SER A 765 -17.59 20.03 51.31
CA SER A 765 -17.40 18.64 50.87
C SER A 765 -16.54 18.56 49.60
N ALA A 766 -16.83 19.38 48.58
CA ALA A 766 -16.04 19.40 47.35
C ALA A 766 -14.58 19.83 47.58
N VAL A 767 -14.33 20.81 48.44
CA VAL A 767 -12.97 21.27 48.78
C VAL A 767 -12.23 20.23 49.62
N ALA A 768 -12.89 19.60 50.58
CA ALA A 768 -12.35 18.52 51.39
C ALA A 768 -11.99 17.29 50.53
N GLY A 769 -12.81 16.98 49.52
CA GLY A 769 -12.54 15.91 48.55
C GLY A 769 -11.23 16.09 47.77
N ARG A 770 -10.66 17.31 47.71
CA ARG A 770 -9.35 17.59 47.10
C ARG A 770 -8.17 17.15 47.98
N ILE A 771 -8.40 16.80 49.24
CA ILE A 771 -7.37 16.22 50.11
C ILE A 771 -7.17 14.76 49.71
N SER A 772 -5.95 14.42 49.33
CA SER A 772 -5.59 13.08 48.84
C SER A 772 -5.81 12.00 49.91
N GLN A 773 -5.53 12.31 51.18
CA GLN A 773 -5.67 11.38 52.28
C GLN A 773 -7.11 11.40 52.82
N GLN A 774 -7.86 10.32 52.57
CA GLN A 774 -9.28 10.23 52.93
C GLN A 774 -9.54 10.49 54.42
N ASN A 775 -8.69 9.97 55.30
CA ASN A 775 -8.81 10.15 56.76
C ASN A 775 -8.70 11.63 57.21
N PHE A 776 -8.09 12.49 56.39
CA PHE A 776 -7.91 13.91 56.70
C PHE A 776 -9.01 14.81 56.12
N ARG A 777 -9.90 14.28 55.27
CA ARG A 777 -10.97 15.08 54.64
C ARG A 777 -11.94 15.68 55.64
N ALA A 778 -12.22 14.98 56.74
CA ALA A 778 -13.10 15.44 57.81
C ALA A 778 -12.38 16.22 58.92
N TYR A 779 -11.05 16.34 58.87
CA TYR A 779 -10.24 16.82 60.00
C TYR A 779 -10.63 18.25 60.46
N SER A 780 -10.72 19.21 59.54
CA SER A 780 -11.13 20.59 59.88
C SER A 780 -12.55 20.66 60.46
N VAL A 781 -13.46 19.77 60.03
CA VAL A 781 -14.84 19.73 60.54
C VAL A 781 -14.87 19.17 61.96
N LYS A 782 -14.05 18.14 62.25
CA LYS A 782 -13.90 17.57 63.61
C LYS A 782 -13.37 18.61 64.60
N ILE A 783 -12.31 19.35 64.23
CA ILE A 783 -11.78 20.44 65.06
C ILE A 783 -12.85 21.50 65.34
N MET A 784 -13.61 21.90 64.31
CA MET A 784 -14.68 22.90 64.50
C MET A 784 -15.81 22.38 65.40
N LEU A 785 -16.13 21.08 65.35
CA LEU A 785 -17.13 20.46 66.23
C LEU A 785 -16.72 20.46 67.72
N GLU A 786 -15.43 20.45 68.03
CA GLU A 786 -14.94 20.52 69.41
C GLU A 786 -15.14 21.91 70.03
N SER A 787 -15.13 22.96 69.20
CA SER A 787 -15.25 24.36 69.65
C SER A 787 -16.68 24.90 69.58
N VAL A 788 -17.56 24.34 68.74
CA VAL A 788 -18.96 24.80 68.62
C VAL A 788 -19.87 24.07 69.61
N LYS A 789 -20.42 24.84 70.56
CA LYS A 789 -21.38 24.35 71.58
C LYS A 789 -22.84 24.51 71.17
N GLU A 790 -23.15 25.45 70.28
CA GLU A 790 -24.53 25.71 69.84
C GLU A 790 -25.10 24.53 69.04
N VAL A 791 -26.28 24.02 69.44
CA VAL A 791 -26.93 22.86 68.83
C VAL A 791 -27.11 23.04 67.32
N LYS A 792 -27.59 24.21 66.88
CA LYS A 792 -27.84 24.49 65.46
C LYS A 792 -26.55 24.45 64.64
N GLY A 793 -25.46 25.01 65.16
CA GLY A 793 -24.14 24.98 64.52
C GLY A 793 -23.58 23.56 64.42
N ARG A 794 -23.72 22.75 65.49
CA ARG A 794 -23.32 21.33 65.49
C ARG A 794 -24.11 20.53 64.45
N CYS A 795 -25.43 20.72 64.35
CA CYS A 795 -26.26 20.08 63.33
C CYS A 795 -25.79 20.40 61.90
N ALA A 796 -25.42 21.65 61.62
CA ALA A 796 -24.87 22.03 60.32
C ALA A 796 -23.55 21.31 60.01
N LEU A 797 -22.65 21.21 61.00
CA LEU A 797 -21.37 20.50 60.86
C LEU A 797 -21.54 18.99 60.67
N TYR A 798 -22.50 18.35 61.36
CA TYR A 798 -22.82 16.93 61.15
C TYR A 798 -23.35 16.65 59.74
N ARG A 799 -24.19 17.54 59.19
CA ARG A 799 -24.62 17.44 57.78
C ARG A 799 -23.44 17.51 56.81
N VAL A 800 -22.46 18.35 57.10
CA VAL A 800 -21.23 18.45 56.28
C VAL A 800 -20.39 17.18 56.38
N LEU A 801 -20.23 16.58 57.57
CA LEU A 801 -19.56 15.29 57.72
C LEU A 801 -20.22 14.22 56.84
N GLY A 802 -21.56 14.11 56.89
CA GLY A 802 -22.29 13.17 56.04
C GLY A 802 -22.11 13.41 54.54
N LYS A 803 -21.83 14.64 54.11
CA LYS A 803 -21.52 14.97 52.71
C LYS A 803 -20.06 14.68 52.32
N ILE A 804 -19.14 14.62 53.27
CA ILE A 804 -17.72 14.29 53.02
C ILE A 804 -17.55 12.79 52.83
N GLY A 805 -18.37 11.98 53.53
CA GLY A 805 -18.27 10.52 53.59
C GLY A 805 -17.60 10.08 54.87
#